data_AF-L8GSG2-F1
#
_entry.id   AF-L8GSG2-F1
#
_cell.length_a   1.000
_cell.length_b   1.000
_cell.length_c   1.000
_cell.angle_alpha   90.00
_cell.angle_beta   90.00
_cell.angle_gamma   90.00
#
_symmetry.space_group_name_H-M   'P 1'
#
loop_
_entity.id
_entity.type
_entity.pdbx_description
1 polymer ?
#
loop_
_entity_poly.entity_id
_entity_poly.type
_entity_poly.pdbx_seq_one_letter_code
_entity_poly.pdbx_strand_id
1 'polypeptide(L)'
;MEELKVEDQHHDQRRVSCRVFSDYKSMAWKNGLGQSVELAVVPPGCDFTVTPFMWRVSLTEVVGSTTFSLFHSYDRILLRVEGEEDVRLKHNFAAKVETFPPFTPHKFKGEWHTECLVTSHQKVVDMNVIFERQQVKASVKALEAIEGVPIHHTITSKGTTLVYSYNGTVDITSADLSDAAGGDRFTAKAGETFEVCSIEDRSIQLQFEAHPGAAGKLVVITLTPRTNIDIEFDSGASYDSSAVWKVWHADDEEEAPVPATSPLKASPLKSSKPHHSLGARLQRSGSVLFEHTGPAQVYKPPRLRTRFEAEVPPPIVADALRVDDFPKGEVRTAWINMVRSPLGEWIRVPVLVARGVEDGPTLGLTAAVHGNELNGVPCIHKIINTINVRKLKGAVVGVPCVNIAGYLRMQRGWSDGVDLNRHFPGKERGLSSEVFCNAVMQRIVKGNFNYLIDLHTASFGRINSYYVRADLNDSDVNALATLLKPQIILHDAGHGGTLRGAATKLGIKAITVEIGNPQLLQNQFIQWTSAGILNVLDHFNMYSRTLEEKEDDAPTSAVVCKHGYWTYTTNGGILEVYPGVNTLIKKGDLVARMRNIFGNFVEEYFSEEDGIVIGRSSNPVASTGDRILHVGILHDPSEPLPQASHENY
;
A
#
# COMPACT_ATOMS: atom_id res chain seq x y z
N MET A 1 44.88 50.45 1.38
CA MET A 1 44.47 49.22 0.68
C MET A 1 43.23 48.75 1.38
N GLU A 2 42.09 48.98 0.73
CA GLU A 2 40.74 48.81 1.23
C GLU A 2 40.32 47.35 1.28
N GLU A 3 39.52 47.02 2.30
CA GLU A 3 38.78 45.77 2.44
C GLU A 3 37.68 45.68 1.37
N LEU A 4 37.67 44.56 0.65
CA LEU A 4 36.63 44.23 -0.34
C LEU A 4 35.36 43.77 0.39
N LYS A 5 34.29 44.57 0.22
CA LYS A 5 32.93 44.28 0.64
C LYS A 5 32.35 43.09 -0.11
N VAL A 6 31.70 42.21 0.65
CA VAL A 6 30.78 41.19 0.16
C VAL A 6 29.52 41.92 -0.34
N GLU A 7 29.18 41.75 -1.62
CA GLU A 7 27.91 42.20 -2.18
C GLU A 7 26.80 41.21 -1.77
N ASP A 8 25.83 41.73 -1.02
CA ASP A 8 24.53 41.13 -0.72
C ASP A 8 23.80 40.76 -2.02
N GLN A 9 23.49 39.48 -2.20
CA GLN A 9 22.54 39.04 -3.22
C GLN A 9 21.12 39.31 -2.72
N HIS A 10 20.42 40.23 -3.39
CA HIS A 10 19.05 40.63 -3.10
C HIS A 10 18.07 39.44 -3.00
N HIS A 11 17.47 39.27 -1.82
CA HIS A 11 16.22 38.54 -1.62
C HIS A 11 15.10 39.17 -2.46
N ASP A 12 14.46 38.37 -3.33
CA ASP A 12 13.28 38.77 -4.11
C ASP A 12 12.11 39.06 -3.15
N GLN A 13 11.63 40.31 -3.10
CA GLN A 13 10.60 40.80 -2.15
C GLN A 13 9.14 40.53 -2.59
N ARG A 14 8.93 39.58 -3.51
CA ARG A 14 7.64 39.31 -4.16
C ARG A 14 6.72 38.44 -3.27
N ARG A 15 5.49 38.88 -3.02
CA ARG A 15 4.51 38.33 -2.03
C ARG A 15 3.50 37.30 -2.57
N VAL A 16 3.44 37.11 -3.89
CA VAL A 16 2.46 36.40 -4.74
C VAL A 16 3.15 36.26 -6.11
N SER A 17 2.84 35.20 -6.85
CA SER A 17 3.32 35.06 -8.23
C SER A 17 2.14 34.92 -9.17
N CYS A 18 2.20 35.54 -10.35
CA CYS A 18 1.17 35.43 -11.37
C CYS A 18 1.76 35.14 -12.76
N ARG A 19 1.01 34.40 -13.59
CA ARG A 19 1.37 34.15 -14.99
C ARG A 19 0.14 33.88 -15.85
N VAL A 20 0.18 34.33 -17.10
CA VAL A 20 -0.76 33.92 -18.15
C VAL A 20 -0.05 32.95 -19.08
N PHE A 21 -0.70 31.85 -19.44
CA PHE A 21 -0.17 30.92 -20.41
C PHE A 21 -1.26 30.40 -21.35
N SER A 22 -0.85 30.08 -22.56
CA SER A 22 -1.68 29.61 -23.67
C SER A 22 -1.07 28.42 -24.42
N ASP A 23 0.22 28.14 -24.21
CA ASP A 23 0.94 27.03 -24.82
C ASP A 23 0.81 25.76 -23.98
N TYR A 24 -0.28 25.01 -24.19
CA TYR A 24 -0.57 23.80 -23.43
C TYR A 24 -0.05 22.52 -24.09
N LYS A 25 0.29 21.53 -23.26
CA LYS A 25 0.73 20.22 -23.71
C LYS A 25 -0.45 19.26 -23.84
N SER A 26 -0.65 18.66 -25.01
CA SER A 26 -1.57 17.53 -25.17
C SER A 26 -0.91 16.22 -24.73
N MET A 27 -1.64 15.42 -23.96
CA MET A 27 -1.17 14.15 -23.40
C MET A 27 -2.28 13.10 -23.41
N ALA A 28 -1.92 11.85 -23.71
CA ALA A 28 -2.83 10.72 -23.57
C ALA A 28 -3.20 10.48 -22.11
N TRP A 29 -4.41 10.00 -21.86
CA TRP A 29 -4.82 9.58 -20.51
C TRP A 29 -3.97 8.40 -20.03
N LYS A 30 -3.89 8.22 -18.71
CA LYS A 30 -3.12 7.12 -18.09
C LYS A 30 -3.56 5.73 -18.55
N ASN A 31 -4.83 5.55 -18.91
CA ASN A 31 -5.37 4.31 -19.46
C ASN A 31 -5.32 4.24 -21.00
N GLY A 32 -4.83 5.27 -21.69
CA GLY A 32 -4.76 5.36 -23.15
C GLY A 32 -6.09 5.53 -23.87
N LEU A 33 -7.21 5.69 -23.14
CA LEU A 33 -8.56 5.72 -23.73
C LEU A 33 -9.05 7.12 -24.17
N GLY A 34 -8.20 8.15 -24.05
CA GLY A 34 -8.54 9.51 -24.42
C GLY A 34 -7.34 10.44 -24.36
N GLN A 35 -7.59 11.74 -24.61
CA GLN A 35 -6.57 12.79 -24.59
C GLN A 35 -6.97 13.94 -23.68
N SER A 36 -5.98 14.64 -23.14
CA SER A 36 -6.18 15.83 -22.34
C SER A 36 -5.13 16.89 -22.66
N VAL A 37 -5.55 18.14 -22.67
CA VAL A 37 -4.69 19.31 -22.75
C VAL A 37 -4.39 19.76 -21.32
N GLU A 38 -3.14 19.65 -20.90
CA GLU A 38 -2.71 20.05 -19.55
C GLU A 38 -2.63 21.56 -19.44
N LEU A 39 -3.44 22.12 -18.53
CA LEU A 39 -3.35 23.53 -18.17
C LEU A 39 -2.22 23.71 -17.16
N ALA A 40 -2.25 22.99 -16.04
CA ALA A 40 -1.21 23.10 -15.02
C ALA A 40 -1.08 21.82 -14.20
N VAL A 41 0.11 21.57 -13.68
CA VAL A 41 0.43 20.44 -12.78
C VAL A 41 1.48 20.87 -11.76
N VAL A 42 1.37 20.34 -10.54
CA VAL A 42 2.35 20.55 -9.47
C VAL A 42 2.87 19.21 -8.95
N PRO A 43 4.20 18.96 -8.93
CA PRO A 43 5.24 19.87 -9.38
C PRO A 43 5.24 20.08 -10.91
N PRO A 44 5.68 21.25 -11.42
CA PRO A 44 5.74 21.53 -12.85
C PRO A 44 6.55 20.47 -13.62
N GLY A 45 6.08 20.08 -14.80
CA GLY A 45 6.77 19.10 -15.66
C GLY A 45 6.64 17.63 -15.22
N CYS A 46 5.87 17.34 -14.17
CA CYS A 46 5.59 15.99 -13.69
C CYS A 46 4.91 15.11 -14.77
N ASP A 47 5.40 13.87 -14.95
CA ASP A 47 4.69 12.86 -15.73
C ASP A 47 3.64 12.17 -14.87
N PHE A 48 2.42 12.71 -14.89
CA PHE A 48 1.29 12.23 -14.08
C PHE A 48 0.92 10.75 -14.28
N THR A 49 1.45 10.09 -15.32
CA THR A 49 1.20 8.66 -15.56
C THR A 49 2.01 7.77 -14.62
N VAL A 50 3.19 8.22 -14.20
CA VAL A 50 4.17 7.44 -13.43
C VAL A 50 4.62 8.11 -12.12
N THR A 51 4.61 9.44 -12.03
CA THR A 51 5.00 10.18 -10.82
C THR A 51 3.79 10.79 -10.10
N PRO A 52 3.73 10.75 -8.76
CA PRO A 52 2.73 11.47 -7.98
C PRO A 52 2.79 12.99 -8.22
N PHE A 53 1.65 13.66 -8.06
CA PHE A 53 1.53 15.11 -8.16
C PHE A 53 0.61 15.62 -7.04
N MET A 54 0.76 16.86 -6.61
CA MET A 54 -0.16 17.45 -5.62
C MET A 54 -1.53 17.71 -6.25
N TRP A 55 -1.53 18.30 -7.44
CA TRP A 55 -2.72 18.55 -8.22
C TRP A 55 -2.39 18.75 -9.69
N ARG A 56 -3.39 18.52 -10.54
CA ARG A 56 -3.35 18.67 -11.99
C ARG A 56 -4.69 19.21 -12.47
N VAL A 57 -4.62 20.17 -13.38
CA VAL A 57 -5.77 20.72 -14.10
C VAL A 57 -5.56 20.53 -15.60
N SER A 58 -6.59 19.98 -16.25
CA SER A 58 -6.54 19.73 -17.69
C SER A 58 -7.92 19.86 -18.32
N LEU A 59 -7.97 20.17 -19.61
CA LEU A 59 -9.16 19.98 -20.45
C LEU A 59 -9.10 18.58 -21.04
N THR A 60 -10.11 17.78 -20.77
CA THR A 60 -10.20 16.35 -21.08
C THR A 60 -11.20 16.15 -22.20
N GLU A 61 -10.77 15.51 -23.29
CA GLU A 61 -11.62 15.25 -24.45
C GLU A 61 -12.21 13.85 -24.38
N VAL A 62 -13.53 13.77 -24.39
CA VAL A 62 -14.30 12.54 -24.39
C VAL A 62 -14.95 12.38 -25.76
N VAL A 63 -14.56 11.35 -26.51
CA VAL A 63 -15.14 11.02 -27.80
C VAL A 63 -15.84 9.66 -27.68
N GLY A 64 -17.17 9.67 -27.65
CA GLY A 64 -17.95 8.48 -27.34
C GLY A 64 -17.89 8.09 -25.85
N SER A 65 -18.71 7.11 -25.48
CA SER A 65 -18.78 6.66 -24.09
C SER A 65 -17.49 5.96 -23.69
N THR A 66 -16.86 6.39 -22.60
CA THR A 66 -15.54 5.90 -22.18
C THR A 66 -15.39 5.90 -20.66
N THR A 67 -14.31 5.28 -20.18
CA THR A 67 -13.98 5.21 -18.75
C THR A 67 -12.79 6.10 -18.45
N PHE A 68 -12.92 6.95 -17.43
CA PHE A 68 -11.79 7.76 -16.99
C PHE A 68 -10.71 6.93 -16.29
N SER A 69 -9.47 7.43 -16.32
CA SER A 69 -8.34 6.81 -15.61
C SER A 69 -8.52 6.82 -14.08
N LEU A 70 -8.01 5.78 -13.42
CA LEU A 70 -8.02 5.66 -11.95
C LEU A 70 -6.85 6.44 -11.33
N PHE A 71 -7.15 7.23 -10.30
CA PHE A 71 -6.18 7.97 -9.48
C PHE A 71 -6.43 7.68 -8.00
N HIS A 72 -5.77 6.66 -7.46
CA HIS A 72 -5.88 6.28 -6.05
C HIS A 72 -5.35 7.38 -5.14
N SER A 73 -6.11 7.70 -4.09
CA SER A 73 -5.83 8.77 -3.11
C SER A 73 -6.11 10.20 -3.61
N TYR A 74 -6.54 10.38 -4.86
CA TYR A 74 -6.92 11.67 -5.40
C TYR A 74 -8.43 11.86 -5.33
N ASP A 75 -8.89 13.09 -5.17
CA ASP A 75 -10.24 13.50 -5.54
C ASP A 75 -10.22 14.10 -6.94
N ARG A 76 -11.36 14.01 -7.63
CA ARG A 76 -11.57 14.61 -8.95
C ARG A 76 -12.77 15.53 -8.94
N ILE A 77 -12.65 16.66 -9.62
CA ILE A 77 -13.76 17.53 -9.96
C ILE A 77 -13.78 17.64 -11.47
N LEU A 78 -14.90 17.21 -12.07
CA LEU A 78 -15.17 17.42 -13.49
C LEU A 78 -16.10 18.61 -13.65
N LEU A 79 -15.89 19.41 -14.69
CA LEU A 79 -16.80 20.48 -15.09
C LEU A 79 -16.90 20.49 -16.61
N ARG A 80 -18.07 20.13 -17.15
CA ARG A 80 -18.29 20.10 -18.60
C ARG A 80 -18.29 21.53 -19.16
N VAL A 81 -17.34 21.84 -20.03
CA VAL A 81 -17.22 23.16 -20.67
C VAL A 81 -17.77 23.18 -22.09
N GLU A 82 -17.69 22.05 -22.80
CA GLU A 82 -18.18 21.89 -24.18
C GLU A 82 -18.83 20.51 -24.36
N GLY A 83 -19.75 20.38 -25.32
CA GLY A 83 -20.35 19.12 -25.71
C GLY A 83 -21.88 19.09 -25.60
N GLU A 84 -22.45 17.94 -25.91
CA GLU A 84 -23.90 17.70 -25.97
C GLU A 84 -24.63 17.90 -24.63
N GLU A 85 -25.97 18.02 -24.68
CA GLU A 85 -26.78 18.30 -23.50
C GLU A 85 -26.84 17.12 -22.51
N ASP A 86 -27.06 15.90 -23.00
CA ASP A 86 -27.30 14.68 -22.20
C ASP A 86 -26.02 13.85 -21.94
N VAL A 87 -25.07 14.44 -21.23
CA VAL A 87 -23.90 13.71 -20.71
C VAL A 87 -24.20 13.19 -19.31
N ARG A 88 -23.84 11.94 -19.03
CA ARG A 88 -24.08 11.30 -17.74
C ARG A 88 -22.83 10.63 -17.18
N LEU A 89 -22.75 10.53 -15.86
CA LEU A 89 -21.65 9.88 -15.14
C LEU A 89 -22.18 8.67 -14.37
N LYS A 90 -21.45 7.56 -14.45
CA LYS A 90 -21.77 6.33 -13.73
C LYS A 90 -20.57 5.89 -12.91
N HIS A 91 -20.75 5.80 -11.59
CA HIS A 91 -19.69 5.48 -10.64
C HIS A 91 -19.83 4.05 -10.09
N ASN A 92 -18.70 3.33 -9.95
CA ASN A 92 -18.56 2.02 -9.29
C ASN A 92 -19.57 0.97 -9.75
N PHE A 93 -19.88 0.94 -11.05
CA PHE A 93 -20.90 0.03 -11.62
C PHE A 93 -22.28 0.16 -10.96
N ALA A 94 -22.56 1.29 -10.30
CA ALA A 94 -23.82 1.53 -9.63
C ALA A 94 -24.98 1.49 -10.64
N ALA A 95 -26.15 1.04 -10.16
CA ALA A 95 -27.39 1.09 -10.93
C ALA A 95 -27.85 2.53 -11.21
N LYS A 96 -27.43 3.49 -10.37
CA LYS A 96 -27.75 4.91 -10.52
C LYS A 96 -26.73 5.58 -11.46
N VAL A 97 -27.26 6.31 -12.43
CA VAL A 97 -26.52 7.16 -13.38
C VAL A 97 -26.87 8.61 -13.07
N GLU A 98 -25.88 9.48 -12.98
CA GLU A 98 -26.03 10.89 -12.60
C GLU A 98 -25.94 11.78 -13.84
N THR A 99 -26.82 12.78 -13.97
CA THR A 99 -26.72 13.77 -15.04
C THR A 99 -25.52 14.68 -14.78
N PHE A 100 -24.78 15.03 -15.84
CA PHE A 100 -23.60 15.87 -15.75
C PHE A 100 -23.81 17.17 -16.56
N PRO A 101 -24.54 18.15 -15.98
CA PRO A 101 -24.91 19.38 -16.68
C PRO A 101 -23.70 20.29 -16.99
N PRO A 102 -23.82 21.17 -17.99
CA PRO A 102 -22.73 22.05 -18.38
C PRO A 102 -22.42 23.05 -17.25
N PHE A 103 -21.14 23.40 -17.11
CA PHE A 103 -20.63 24.36 -16.12
C PHE A 103 -21.01 24.06 -14.66
N THR A 104 -21.33 22.81 -14.35
CA THR A 104 -21.64 22.36 -12.98
C THR A 104 -20.53 21.44 -12.46
N PRO A 105 -19.83 21.77 -11.37
CA PRO A 105 -18.76 20.94 -10.84
C PRO A 105 -19.30 19.63 -10.25
N HIS A 106 -18.76 18.51 -10.73
CA HIS A 106 -19.09 17.17 -10.25
C HIS A 106 -17.90 16.56 -9.53
N LYS A 107 -18.00 16.41 -8.20
CA LYS A 107 -16.91 15.91 -7.35
C LYS A 107 -17.08 14.43 -7.00
N PHE A 108 -16.04 13.64 -7.23
CA PHE A 108 -15.98 12.22 -6.85
C PHE A 108 -14.56 11.78 -6.50
N LYS A 109 -14.41 10.54 -6.05
CA LYS A 109 -13.09 9.97 -5.71
C LYS A 109 -12.38 9.47 -6.97
N GLY A 110 -11.09 9.76 -7.12
CA GLY A 110 -10.28 9.33 -8.26
C GLY A 110 -10.14 7.82 -8.39
N GLU A 111 -10.29 7.07 -7.30
CA GLU A 111 -10.33 5.60 -7.30
C GLU A 111 -11.67 5.00 -7.74
N TRP A 112 -12.71 5.80 -7.98
CA TRP A 112 -13.98 5.27 -8.46
C TRP A 112 -13.92 4.93 -9.94
N HIS A 113 -14.37 3.72 -10.28
CA HIS A 113 -14.61 3.36 -11.68
C HIS A 113 -15.70 4.29 -12.23
N THR A 114 -15.33 5.23 -13.10
CA THR A 114 -16.23 6.29 -13.56
C THR A 114 -16.33 6.27 -15.06
N GLU A 115 -17.52 5.93 -15.56
CA GLU A 115 -17.86 5.95 -16.97
C GLU A 115 -18.51 7.30 -17.32
N CYS A 116 -18.05 7.94 -18.38
CA CYS A 116 -18.72 9.06 -19.04
C CYS A 116 -19.59 8.50 -20.16
N LEU A 117 -20.90 8.67 -20.05
CA LEU A 117 -21.89 8.21 -21.01
C LEU A 117 -22.35 9.40 -21.85
N VAL A 118 -22.13 9.29 -23.14
CA VAL A 118 -22.57 10.27 -24.16
C VAL A 118 -23.47 9.58 -25.17
N THR A 119 -24.51 10.29 -25.60
CA THR A 119 -25.58 9.83 -26.49
C THR A 119 -25.21 9.94 -27.96
N SER A 120 -24.40 10.93 -28.33
CA SER A 120 -23.84 11.06 -29.67
C SER A 120 -22.33 10.82 -29.67
N HIS A 121 -21.75 10.47 -30.83
CA HIS A 121 -20.30 10.42 -31.00
C HIS A 121 -19.65 11.82 -31.07
N GLN A 122 -20.37 12.89 -30.69
CA GLN A 122 -19.82 14.23 -30.62
C GLN A 122 -18.80 14.34 -29.48
N LYS A 123 -17.84 15.22 -29.69
CA LYS A 123 -16.80 15.53 -28.71
C LYS A 123 -17.40 16.27 -27.52
N VAL A 124 -17.12 15.79 -26.32
CA VAL A 124 -17.38 16.48 -25.05
C VAL A 124 -16.04 16.91 -24.47
N VAL A 125 -15.96 18.13 -23.95
CA VAL A 125 -14.78 18.63 -23.25
C VAL A 125 -15.15 18.94 -21.81
N ASP A 126 -14.46 18.29 -20.89
CA ASP A 126 -14.58 18.56 -19.46
C ASP A 126 -13.27 19.10 -18.89
N MET A 127 -13.38 20.08 -18.01
CA MET A 127 -12.29 20.47 -17.16
C MET A 127 -12.15 19.49 -16.01
N ASN A 128 -10.96 18.93 -15.88
CA ASN A 128 -10.66 17.84 -14.98
C ASN A 128 -9.58 18.29 -13.98
N VAL A 129 -10.01 18.51 -12.74
CA VAL A 129 -9.16 18.89 -11.62
C VAL A 129 -8.94 17.64 -10.76
N ILE A 130 -7.71 17.15 -10.74
CA ILE A 130 -7.28 15.96 -10.00
C ILE A 130 -6.35 16.44 -8.90
N PHE A 131 -6.61 16.10 -7.64
CA PHE A 131 -5.80 16.61 -6.52
C PHE A 131 -5.71 15.60 -5.39
N GLU A 132 -4.55 15.53 -4.74
CA GLU A 132 -4.29 14.60 -3.65
C GLU A 132 -5.17 15.00 -2.45
N ARG A 133 -6.01 14.07 -2.00
CA ARG A 133 -7.12 14.34 -1.08
C ARG A 133 -6.68 14.84 0.30
N GLN A 134 -5.54 14.36 0.78
CA GLN A 134 -4.99 14.67 2.11
C GLN A 134 -4.11 15.91 2.10
N GLN A 135 -3.49 16.23 0.97
CA GLN A 135 -2.59 17.37 0.83
C GLN A 135 -3.30 18.62 0.31
N VAL A 136 -4.34 18.47 -0.52
CA VAL A 136 -4.96 19.59 -1.23
C VAL A 136 -6.47 19.60 -1.00
N LYS A 137 -7.04 20.80 -0.89
CA LYS A 137 -8.46 21.06 -1.01
C LYS A 137 -8.66 21.85 -2.31
N ALA A 138 -9.48 21.33 -3.21
CA ALA A 138 -9.84 22.01 -4.45
C ALA A 138 -11.30 22.48 -4.45
N SER A 139 -11.57 23.60 -5.11
CA SER A 139 -12.91 24.03 -5.51
C SER A 139 -12.90 24.58 -6.92
N VAL A 140 -13.98 24.32 -7.68
CA VAL A 140 -14.15 24.82 -9.05
C VAL A 140 -15.45 25.64 -9.09
N LYS A 141 -15.42 26.78 -9.77
CA LYS A 141 -16.58 27.65 -10.01
C LYS A 141 -16.59 28.10 -11.46
N ALA A 142 -17.72 27.99 -12.14
CA ALA A 142 -17.94 28.67 -13.41
C ALA A 142 -18.61 30.02 -13.13
N LEU A 143 -18.12 31.08 -13.75
CA LEU A 143 -18.60 32.45 -13.61
C LEU A 143 -18.84 33.05 -14.99
N GLU A 144 -19.75 34.00 -15.07
CA GLU A 144 -20.07 34.75 -16.28
C GLU A 144 -19.79 36.23 -16.04
N ALA A 145 -18.71 36.73 -16.62
CA ALA A 145 -18.33 38.12 -16.59
C ALA A 145 -19.14 38.92 -17.62
N ILE A 146 -19.66 40.06 -17.17
CA ILE A 146 -20.44 41.01 -17.97
C ILE A 146 -19.73 42.36 -17.90
N GLU A 147 -19.70 43.09 -19.02
CA GLU A 147 -19.14 44.45 -19.08
C GLU A 147 -19.84 45.36 -18.06
N GLY A 148 -19.07 46.10 -17.27
CA GLY A 148 -19.57 47.02 -16.25
C GLY A 148 -20.03 46.35 -14.94
N VAL A 149 -19.94 45.02 -14.81
CA VAL A 149 -20.33 44.27 -13.61
C VAL A 149 -19.13 43.48 -13.07
N PRO A 150 -18.33 44.07 -12.16
CA PRO A 150 -17.16 43.40 -11.62
C PRO A 150 -17.53 42.25 -10.67
N ILE A 151 -16.88 41.10 -10.85
CA ILE A 151 -17.02 39.93 -9.99
C ILE A 151 -15.81 39.84 -9.07
N HIS A 152 -16.05 39.83 -7.75
CA HIS A 152 -14.98 39.68 -6.77
C HIS A 152 -14.73 38.20 -6.41
N HIS A 153 -13.47 37.79 -6.46
CA HIS A 153 -12.96 36.48 -6.06
C HIS A 153 -11.69 36.62 -5.22
N THR A 154 -11.31 35.55 -4.54
CA THR A 154 -11.01 35.62 -3.12
C THR A 154 -10.24 34.34 -2.74
N ILE A 155 -8.91 34.40 -2.47
CA ILE A 155 -7.93 33.27 -2.23
C ILE A 155 -7.28 33.17 -0.78
N THR A 156 -7.67 32.28 0.15
CA THR A 156 -7.73 32.59 1.63
C THR A 156 -6.48 32.28 2.42
N SER A 157 -5.49 31.72 1.76
CA SER A 157 -4.44 30.94 2.38
C SER A 157 -3.29 30.80 1.39
N LYS A 158 -2.14 30.29 1.85
CA LYS A 158 -1.15 29.66 0.97
C LYS A 158 -1.89 28.73 -0.01
N GLY A 159 -1.76 28.94 -1.32
CA GLY A 159 -2.56 28.22 -2.31
C GLY A 159 -2.54 28.86 -3.70
N THR A 160 -2.91 28.06 -4.70
CA THR A 160 -2.91 28.45 -6.12
C THR A 160 -4.33 28.61 -6.63
N THR A 161 -4.60 29.67 -7.37
CA THR A 161 -5.84 29.84 -8.12
C THR A 161 -5.54 29.92 -9.61
N LEU A 162 -6.28 29.14 -10.40
CA LEU A 162 -6.28 29.21 -11.85
C LEU A 162 -7.60 29.81 -12.31
N VAL A 163 -7.54 30.74 -13.25
CA VAL A 163 -8.67 31.35 -13.92
C VAL A 163 -8.54 31.04 -15.40
N TYR A 164 -9.34 30.10 -15.88
CA TYR A 164 -9.38 29.74 -17.28
C TYR A 164 -10.49 30.53 -17.96
N SER A 165 -10.15 31.35 -18.97
CA SER A 165 -11.14 32.05 -19.79
C SER A 165 -11.67 31.08 -20.85
N TYR A 166 -12.91 30.63 -20.70
CA TYR A 166 -13.50 29.66 -21.65
C TYR A 166 -13.90 30.35 -22.95
N ASN A 167 -14.65 31.45 -22.86
CA ASN A 167 -14.99 32.29 -24.00
C ASN A 167 -14.97 33.77 -23.61
N GLY A 168 -14.83 34.63 -24.61
CA GLY A 168 -14.66 36.07 -24.39
C GLY A 168 -13.28 36.42 -23.84
N THR A 169 -13.11 37.71 -23.56
CA THR A 169 -11.88 38.25 -22.98
C THR A 169 -12.25 38.81 -21.61
N VAL A 170 -11.50 38.42 -20.59
CA VAL A 170 -11.75 38.82 -19.20
C VAL A 170 -10.56 39.63 -18.70
N ASP A 171 -10.87 40.81 -18.16
CA ASP A 171 -9.93 41.60 -17.40
C ASP A 171 -9.95 41.16 -15.94
N ILE A 172 -8.76 40.86 -15.43
CA ILE A 172 -8.48 40.40 -14.08
C ILE A 172 -7.70 41.50 -13.39
N THR A 173 -8.32 42.21 -12.46
CA THR A 173 -7.68 43.29 -11.70
C THR A 173 -7.51 42.91 -10.25
N SER A 174 -6.46 43.44 -9.61
CA SER A 174 -6.33 43.43 -8.16
C SER A 174 -5.43 44.58 -7.75
N ALA A 175 -5.83 45.30 -6.69
CA ALA A 175 -4.98 46.31 -6.07
C ALA A 175 -3.64 45.73 -5.65
N ASP A 176 -3.67 44.47 -5.30
CA ASP A 176 -2.53 43.79 -4.82
C ASP A 176 -1.73 43.20 -6.02
N LEU A 177 -2.26 42.93 -7.21
CA LEU A 177 -1.42 42.59 -8.38
C LEU A 177 -0.42 43.70 -8.79
N SER A 178 -0.43 44.87 -8.16
CA SER A 178 0.50 45.98 -8.41
C SER A 178 1.94 45.73 -7.96
N ASP A 179 2.19 44.90 -6.94
CA ASP A 179 3.55 44.42 -6.68
C ASP A 179 3.84 43.21 -7.62
N ALA A 180 3.12 43.02 -8.76
CA ALA A 180 3.31 42.07 -9.90
C ALA A 180 3.83 42.70 -11.21
N ALA A 181 4.72 41.99 -11.96
CA ALA A 181 5.63 42.55 -12.97
C ALA A 181 4.94 42.93 -14.30
N GLY A 182 3.62 43.18 -14.23
CA GLY A 182 2.73 43.53 -15.33
C GLY A 182 1.63 44.54 -14.97
N GLY A 183 1.60 45.12 -13.76
CA GLY A 183 0.60 46.11 -13.35
C GLY A 183 -0.63 45.52 -12.63
N ASP A 184 -1.58 46.36 -12.23
CA ASP A 184 -2.78 46.02 -11.45
C ASP A 184 -3.90 45.34 -12.26
N ARG A 185 -3.67 45.11 -13.57
CA ARG A 185 -4.63 44.55 -14.53
C ARG A 185 -3.96 43.56 -15.47
N PHE A 186 -4.54 42.37 -15.59
CA PHE A 186 -4.21 41.36 -16.60
C PHE A 186 -5.42 41.09 -17.49
N THR A 187 -5.20 40.78 -18.76
CA THR A 187 -6.27 40.43 -19.69
C THR A 187 -6.07 39.00 -20.17
N ALA A 188 -7.02 38.12 -19.88
CA ALA A 188 -7.03 36.73 -20.33
C ALA A 188 -8.01 36.56 -21.49
N LYS A 189 -7.51 36.22 -22.67
CA LYS A 189 -8.31 35.91 -23.86
C LYS A 189 -8.90 34.50 -23.75
N ALA A 190 -9.90 34.22 -24.57
CA ALA A 190 -10.49 32.89 -24.66
C ALA A 190 -9.41 31.81 -24.90
N GLY A 191 -9.44 30.75 -24.09
CA GLY A 191 -8.46 29.68 -24.07
C GLY A 191 -7.25 29.92 -23.17
N GLU A 192 -7.03 31.13 -22.65
CA GLU A 192 -5.89 31.44 -21.77
C GLU A 192 -6.19 31.11 -20.30
N THR A 193 -5.16 30.70 -19.57
CA THR A 193 -5.23 30.46 -18.12
C THR A 193 -4.37 31.49 -17.41
N PHE A 194 -4.97 32.22 -16.49
CA PHE A 194 -4.28 33.06 -15.52
C PHE A 194 -4.09 32.30 -14.21
N GLU A 195 -2.85 32.11 -13.80
CA GLU A 195 -2.50 31.55 -12.49
C GLU A 195 -2.08 32.66 -11.53
N VAL A 196 -2.53 32.55 -10.29
CA VAL A 196 -2.03 33.34 -9.17
C VAL A 196 -1.77 32.44 -7.96
N CYS A 197 -0.60 32.58 -7.35
CA CYS A 197 -0.19 31.80 -6.19
C CYS A 197 0.07 32.71 -4.98
N SER A 198 -0.60 32.44 -3.85
CA SER A 198 -0.33 33.15 -2.59
C SER A 198 0.85 32.52 -1.85
N ILE A 199 1.86 33.33 -1.52
CA ILE A 199 3.10 32.89 -0.85
C ILE A 199 3.04 33.13 0.68
N GLU A 200 2.16 34.03 1.15
CA GLU A 200 1.92 34.32 2.57
C GLU A 200 0.52 33.86 3.04
N ASP A 201 0.30 33.77 4.36
CA ASP A 201 -1.04 33.58 4.99
C ASP A 201 -1.89 34.86 4.93
N ARG A 202 -1.84 35.54 3.79
CA ARG A 202 -2.67 36.67 3.46
C ARG A 202 -3.53 36.31 2.25
N SER A 203 -4.72 36.83 2.29
CA SER A 203 -5.80 36.42 1.43
C SER A 203 -5.58 37.09 0.01
N ILE A 204 -6.05 36.64 -1.19
CA ILE A 204 -5.96 37.38 -2.50
C ILE A 204 -7.34 37.79 -3.09
N GLN A 205 -7.50 38.99 -3.67
CA GLN A 205 -8.67 39.68 -4.24
C GLN A 205 -8.42 39.62 -5.71
N LEU A 206 -9.38 39.14 -6.45
CA LEU A 206 -9.38 39.29 -7.88
C LEU A 206 -10.71 39.92 -8.22
N GLN A 207 -10.69 40.90 -9.08
CA GLN A 207 -11.87 41.42 -9.74
C GLN A 207 -11.83 40.95 -11.18
N PHE A 208 -12.91 40.31 -11.62
CA PHE A 208 -13.08 39.87 -12.99
C PHE A 208 -14.14 40.74 -13.66
N GLU A 209 -13.84 41.28 -14.82
CA GLU A 209 -14.78 42.03 -15.63
C GLU A 209 -14.63 41.59 -17.08
N ALA A 210 -15.71 41.57 -17.86
CA ALA A 210 -15.57 41.29 -19.27
C ALA A 210 -14.96 42.50 -19.97
N HIS A 211 -14.03 42.25 -20.88
CA HIS A 211 -13.47 43.30 -21.72
C HIS A 211 -14.58 43.96 -22.56
N PRO A 212 -14.54 45.28 -22.81
CA PRO A 212 -15.60 46.00 -23.51
C PRO A 212 -16.08 45.31 -24.80
N GLY A 213 -17.41 45.16 -24.94
CA GLY A 213 -18.07 44.58 -26.11
C GLY A 213 -18.25 43.05 -26.11
N ALA A 214 -17.95 42.35 -25.02
CA ALA A 214 -18.11 40.90 -24.91
C ALA A 214 -18.67 40.47 -23.55
N ALA A 215 -19.44 39.36 -23.53
CA ALA A 215 -19.66 38.56 -22.33
C ALA A 215 -18.68 37.39 -22.33
N GLY A 216 -18.14 37.03 -21.16
CA GLY A 216 -17.13 35.98 -21.05
C GLY A 216 -17.41 35.01 -19.92
N LYS A 217 -17.40 33.70 -20.23
CA LYS A 217 -17.44 32.65 -19.22
C LYS A 217 -16.03 32.26 -18.83
N LEU A 218 -15.81 32.19 -17.52
CA LEU A 218 -14.54 31.80 -16.95
C LEU A 218 -14.72 30.72 -15.90
N VAL A 219 -13.71 29.88 -15.73
CA VAL A 219 -13.67 28.83 -14.72
C VAL A 219 -12.57 29.16 -13.73
N VAL A 220 -12.95 29.31 -12.46
CA VAL A 220 -12.05 29.57 -11.35
C VAL A 220 -11.82 28.29 -10.57
N ILE A 221 -10.55 27.93 -10.39
CA ILE A 221 -10.11 26.72 -9.72
C ILE A 221 -9.21 27.15 -8.58
N THR A 222 -9.60 26.86 -7.34
CA THR A 222 -8.80 27.18 -6.14
C THR A 222 -8.23 25.89 -5.57
N LEU A 223 -6.93 25.86 -5.31
CA LEU A 223 -6.16 24.71 -4.85
C LEU A 223 -5.36 25.11 -3.60
N THR A 224 -5.81 24.62 -2.44
CA THR A 224 -5.28 25.00 -1.13
C THR A 224 -4.60 23.81 -0.45
N PRO A 225 -3.32 23.89 -0.07
CA PRO A 225 -2.67 22.90 0.79
C PRO A 225 -3.37 22.74 2.15
N ARG A 226 -3.39 21.53 2.70
CA ARG A 226 -4.06 21.18 3.98
C ARG A 226 -3.13 21.21 5.20
N THR A 227 -1.82 21.39 5.02
CA THR A 227 -0.80 21.46 6.06
C THR A 227 0.15 22.63 5.81
N ASN A 228 0.75 23.19 6.86
CA ASN A 228 1.88 24.14 6.78
C ASN A 228 3.14 23.43 6.26
N ILE A 229 3.11 23.00 5.01
CA ILE A 229 4.31 22.62 4.26
C ILE A 229 4.81 23.92 3.64
N ASP A 230 5.99 24.37 4.05
CA ASP A 230 6.70 25.41 3.30
C ASP A 230 7.07 24.82 1.94
N ILE A 231 6.38 25.31 0.91
CA ILE A 231 6.74 25.04 -0.47
C ILE A 231 7.93 25.97 -0.74
N GLU A 232 9.15 25.44 -0.76
CA GLU A 232 10.28 26.14 -1.34
C GLU A 232 10.00 26.29 -2.84
N PHE A 233 9.53 27.47 -3.22
CA PHE A 233 9.57 27.91 -4.61
C PHE A 233 11.03 28.19 -4.93
N ASP A 234 11.59 27.43 -5.87
CA ASP A 234 12.88 27.79 -6.46
C ASP A 234 12.73 29.21 -7.05
N SER A 235 13.38 30.18 -6.41
CA SER A 235 13.27 31.62 -6.69
C SER A 235 14.03 32.03 -7.97
N GLY A 236 14.23 31.10 -8.89
CA GLY A 236 14.87 31.30 -10.18
C GLY A 236 13.96 31.82 -11.30
N ALA A 237 12.70 32.16 -11.03
CA ALA A 237 11.82 32.78 -12.01
C ALA A 237 10.94 33.84 -11.35
N SER A 238 11.39 35.07 -11.48
CA SER A 238 10.79 36.26 -10.91
C SER A 238 9.32 36.41 -11.35
N TYR A 239 8.31 36.36 -10.47
CA TYR A 239 7.01 36.97 -10.73
C TYR A 239 6.31 37.35 -9.45
N ASP A 240 5.65 38.46 -9.58
CA ASP A 240 5.47 39.54 -8.63
C ASP A 240 3.95 39.49 -8.29
N SER A 241 3.56 40.16 -7.22
CA SER A 241 2.54 39.83 -6.28
C SER A 241 1.45 40.86 -6.02
N SER A 242 0.19 40.46 -5.83
CA SER A 242 -0.45 40.50 -4.49
C SER A 242 -1.99 40.27 -4.46
N ALA A 243 -2.44 39.80 -3.28
CA ALA A 243 -3.62 40.06 -2.37
C ALA A 243 -5.07 40.44 -2.84
N VAL A 244 -6.11 40.71 -1.97
CA VAL A 244 -7.04 39.99 -0.97
C VAL A 244 -8.62 40.21 -1.12
N TRP A 245 -9.51 39.20 -1.36
CA TRP A 245 -10.88 38.81 -0.81
C TRP A 245 -12.21 39.62 -0.72
N LYS A 246 -13.35 39.24 -1.35
CA LYS A 246 -14.66 38.86 -0.75
C LYS A 246 -15.82 38.39 -1.68
N VAL A 247 -16.74 37.67 -1.03
CA VAL A 247 -17.87 36.81 -1.47
C VAL A 247 -19.23 37.45 -1.16
N TRP A 248 -20.30 37.12 -1.91
CA TRP A 248 -21.70 37.37 -1.53
C TRP A 248 -22.64 36.17 -1.76
N HIS A 249 -23.64 36.08 -0.88
CA HIS A 249 -24.75 35.13 -0.80
C HIS A 249 -25.93 35.54 -1.70
N ALA A 250 -26.84 34.62 -1.99
CA ALA A 250 -28.12 34.90 -2.63
C ALA A 250 -29.27 34.42 -1.73
N ASP A 251 -30.23 35.30 -1.48
CA ASP A 251 -31.50 35.03 -0.81
C ASP A 251 -32.64 34.91 -1.83
N ASP A 252 -33.53 33.97 -1.50
CA ASP A 252 -35.00 33.90 -1.60
C ASP A 252 -35.80 34.56 -2.75
N GLU A 253 -36.71 33.76 -3.32
CA GLU A 253 -38.19 33.96 -3.41
C GLU A 253 -38.81 32.76 -4.19
N GLU A 254 -40.09 32.41 -4.17
CA GLU A 254 -41.14 32.19 -3.15
C GLU A 254 -42.30 31.51 -3.94
N GLU A 255 -43.06 30.54 -3.39
CA GLU A 255 -44.49 30.35 -3.69
C GLU A 255 -45.17 29.32 -2.73
N ALA A 256 -46.46 29.56 -2.43
CA ALA A 256 -47.29 29.11 -1.29
C ALA A 256 -48.47 28.16 -1.73
N PRO A 257 -49.50 27.77 -0.91
CA PRO A 257 -49.50 27.04 0.39
C PRO A 257 -50.63 25.95 0.63
N VAL A 258 -50.47 25.13 1.71
CA VAL A 258 -51.41 24.33 2.61
C VAL A 258 -52.47 23.31 2.04
N PRO A 259 -53.02 22.29 2.79
CA PRO A 259 -52.98 22.05 4.25
C PRO A 259 -52.78 20.62 4.82
N ALA A 260 -52.66 20.60 6.15
CA ALA A 260 -52.39 19.47 7.05
C ALA A 260 -53.60 18.58 7.38
N THR A 261 -53.32 17.29 7.67
CA THR A 261 -54.09 16.45 8.60
C THR A 261 -53.19 15.46 9.34
N SER A 262 -53.35 15.41 10.67
CA SER A 262 -52.86 14.41 11.66
C SER A 262 -53.36 12.97 11.35
N PRO A 263 -52.98 11.86 12.04
CA PRO A 263 -52.45 11.72 13.42
C PRO A 263 -51.34 10.60 13.56
N LEU A 264 -50.68 10.29 14.68
CA LEU A 264 -51.12 9.67 15.95
C LEU A 264 -49.91 9.55 16.91
N LYS A 265 -50.18 9.65 18.22
CA LYS A 265 -49.24 9.46 19.34
C LYS A 265 -49.10 7.99 19.73
N ALA A 266 -47.90 7.58 20.18
CA ALA A 266 -47.72 6.55 21.22
C ALA A 266 -46.47 6.86 22.08
N SER A 267 -46.64 6.70 23.39
CA SER A 267 -45.81 7.22 24.50
C SER A 267 -44.55 6.41 24.83
N PRO A 268 -43.57 6.96 25.59
CA PRO A 268 -42.32 6.28 25.93
C PRO A 268 -42.41 5.47 27.23
N LEU A 269 -41.82 4.27 27.26
CA LEU A 269 -41.54 3.52 28.49
C LEU A 269 -40.14 3.83 29.03
N LYS A 270 -40.08 4.21 30.31
CA LYS A 270 -38.88 4.34 31.14
C LYS A 270 -38.41 2.95 31.61
N SER A 271 -37.10 2.70 31.62
CA SER A 271 -36.43 1.72 32.52
C SER A 271 -35.05 2.30 32.89
N SER A 272 -34.91 2.84 34.10
CA SER A 272 -34.28 2.22 35.28
C SER A 272 -32.81 1.80 35.11
N LYS A 273 -31.90 2.55 35.75
CA LYS A 273 -30.53 2.14 36.06
C LYS A 273 -30.52 0.83 36.86
N PRO A 274 -29.44 0.05 36.78
CA PRO A 274 -28.82 -0.37 38.04
C PRO A 274 -27.28 -0.30 38.05
N HIS A 275 -26.80 -0.56 39.26
CA HIS A 275 -25.52 -0.26 39.87
C HIS A 275 -24.32 -1.12 39.42
N HIS A 276 -23.13 -0.60 39.78
CA HIS A 276 -21.87 -1.32 39.94
C HIS A 276 -22.02 -2.68 40.64
N SER A 277 -21.40 -3.71 40.07
CA SER A 277 -20.77 -4.81 40.84
C SER A 277 -19.56 -5.37 40.09
N LEU A 278 -18.46 -5.54 40.82
CA LEU A 278 -17.29 -6.31 40.43
C LEU A 278 -17.67 -7.81 40.40
N GLY A 279 -17.16 -8.57 39.42
CA GLY A 279 -17.07 -10.03 39.54
C GLY A 279 -16.99 -10.80 38.23
N ALA A 280 -15.97 -11.65 38.13
CA ALA A 280 -15.79 -12.75 37.17
C ALA A 280 -15.38 -12.41 35.72
N ARG A 281 -14.05 -12.31 35.53
CA ARG A 281 -13.36 -12.41 34.25
C ARG A 281 -13.35 -13.88 33.81
N LEU A 282 -14.39 -14.32 33.09
CA LEU A 282 -14.37 -15.57 32.34
C LEU A 282 -13.49 -15.36 31.10
N GLN A 283 -12.30 -15.96 31.12
CA GLN A 283 -11.46 -16.12 29.94
C GLN A 283 -12.21 -16.99 28.92
N ARG A 284 -12.83 -16.35 27.92
CA ARG A 284 -13.26 -17.03 26.69
C ARG A 284 -12.03 -17.25 25.82
N SER A 285 -11.38 -18.39 26.00
CA SER A 285 -10.49 -18.99 25.00
C SER A 285 -11.35 -19.48 23.84
N GLY A 286 -11.20 -18.87 22.67
CA GLY A 286 -11.92 -19.24 21.45
C GLY A 286 -12.53 -18.04 20.73
N SER A 287 -11.70 -17.12 20.22
CA SER A 287 -12.17 -16.10 19.27
C SER A 287 -11.89 -16.55 17.84
N VAL A 288 -12.76 -17.42 17.33
CA VAL A 288 -13.04 -17.44 15.90
C VAL A 288 -14.01 -16.28 15.67
N LEU A 289 -13.56 -15.24 14.96
CA LEU A 289 -14.38 -14.26 14.20
C LEU A 289 -15.69 -13.79 14.87
N PHE A 290 -15.60 -12.95 15.89
CA PHE A 290 -16.70 -12.08 16.32
C PHE A 290 -16.16 -10.67 16.61
N GLU A 291 -15.40 -10.06 15.70
CA GLU A 291 -15.06 -8.63 15.85
C GLU A 291 -16.23 -7.70 15.49
N HIS A 292 -17.20 -8.18 14.70
CA HIS A 292 -18.31 -7.36 14.21
C HIS A 292 -19.66 -8.08 14.26
N THR A 293 -20.14 -8.43 15.45
CA THR A 293 -21.58 -8.72 15.67
C THR A 293 -22.32 -7.60 16.36
N GLY A 294 -21.64 -6.47 16.57
CA GLY A 294 -22.26 -5.21 16.96
C GLY A 294 -22.89 -4.49 15.77
N PRO A 295 -23.65 -3.41 16.03
CA PRO A 295 -24.20 -2.54 14.99
C PRO A 295 -23.08 -1.95 14.12
N ALA A 296 -23.45 -1.52 12.91
CA ALA A 296 -22.53 -0.94 11.94
C ALA A 296 -21.63 0.13 12.57
N GLN A 297 -20.31 -0.03 12.41
CA GLN A 297 -19.32 0.92 12.89
C GLN A 297 -18.89 1.86 11.76
N VAL A 298 -18.66 3.12 12.10
CA VAL A 298 -18.10 4.09 11.14
C VAL A 298 -16.66 3.68 10.84
N TYR A 299 -16.41 3.22 9.60
CA TYR A 299 -15.08 2.87 9.14
C TYR A 299 -14.16 4.09 9.16
N LYS A 300 -13.04 3.98 9.86
CA LYS A 300 -11.95 4.96 9.85
C LYS A 300 -10.76 4.30 9.15
N PRO A 301 -10.35 4.77 7.96
CA PRO A 301 -9.21 4.19 7.28
C PRO A 301 -7.94 4.34 8.14
N PRO A 302 -7.01 3.38 8.06
CA PRO A 302 -5.73 3.49 8.76
C PRO A 302 -4.98 4.74 8.28
N ARG A 303 -4.36 5.46 9.23
CA ARG A 303 -3.45 6.55 8.90
C ARG A 303 -2.17 5.95 8.32
N LEU A 304 -2.02 5.97 7.00
CA LEU A 304 -0.78 5.59 6.34
C LEU A 304 0.29 6.62 6.72
N ARG A 305 1.29 6.20 7.51
CA ARG A 305 2.51 7.02 7.67
C ARG A 305 3.24 6.96 6.34
N THR A 306 3.50 8.12 5.72
CA THR A 306 4.42 8.27 4.60
C THR A 306 5.82 7.85 5.06
N ARG A 307 6.14 6.57 4.93
CA ARG A 307 7.54 6.14 4.86
C ARG A 307 7.89 6.17 3.38
N PHE A 308 9.05 6.76 3.06
CA PHE A 308 9.64 6.76 1.72
C PHE A 308 9.40 5.41 1.04
N GLU A 309 8.48 5.36 0.06
CA GLU A 309 8.51 4.28 -0.91
C GLU A 309 9.78 4.55 -1.71
N ALA A 310 10.80 3.72 -1.52
CA ALA A 310 12.04 3.88 -2.26
C ALA A 310 11.69 3.85 -3.75
N GLU A 311 12.03 4.90 -4.50
CA GLU A 311 11.99 4.87 -5.95
C GLU A 311 13.03 3.85 -6.41
N VAL A 312 12.59 2.60 -6.64
CA VAL A 312 13.47 1.57 -7.16
C VAL A 312 13.45 1.68 -8.69
N PRO A 313 14.60 1.84 -9.35
CA PRO A 313 14.66 1.87 -10.80
C PRO A 313 14.03 0.62 -11.44
N PRO A 314 13.60 0.70 -12.71
CA PRO A 314 13.04 -0.44 -13.44
C PRO A 314 13.96 -1.67 -13.36
N PRO A 315 13.41 -2.88 -13.27
CA PRO A 315 14.20 -4.09 -13.08
C PRO A 315 15.05 -4.39 -14.30
N ILE A 316 16.33 -4.65 -14.08
CA ILE A 316 17.21 -5.22 -15.10
C ILE A 316 16.88 -6.70 -15.31
N VAL A 317 17.27 -7.28 -16.44
CA VAL A 317 17.15 -8.72 -16.69
C VAL A 317 18.54 -9.34 -16.68
N ALA A 318 18.72 -10.44 -15.94
CA ALA A 318 20.00 -11.15 -15.86
C ALA A 318 19.80 -12.68 -15.85
N ASP A 319 20.83 -13.43 -16.23
CA ASP A 319 20.79 -14.90 -16.21
C ASP A 319 21.08 -15.51 -14.84
N ALA A 320 21.79 -14.77 -13.98
CA ALA A 320 22.04 -15.13 -12.60
C ALA A 320 22.23 -13.87 -11.76
N LEU A 321 21.89 -13.96 -10.48
CA LEU A 321 22.22 -12.95 -9.48
C LEU A 321 23.73 -13.00 -9.21
N ARG A 322 24.37 -11.84 -9.32
CA ARG A 322 25.70 -11.56 -8.78
C ARG A 322 25.58 -10.27 -8.00
N VAL A 323 25.56 -10.35 -6.67
CA VAL A 323 25.34 -9.18 -5.79
C VAL A 323 26.37 -8.08 -6.09
N ASP A 324 27.59 -8.46 -6.44
CA ASP A 324 28.68 -7.54 -6.73
C ASP A 324 28.52 -6.72 -8.00
N ASP A 325 27.64 -7.13 -8.93
CA ASP A 325 27.37 -6.40 -10.17
C ASP A 325 26.45 -5.19 -9.94
N PHE A 326 25.79 -5.09 -8.78
CA PHE A 326 24.89 -3.98 -8.44
C PHE A 326 25.65 -2.83 -7.77
N PRO A 327 25.33 -1.56 -8.06
CA PRO A 327 26.04 -0.43 -7.46
C PRO A 327 25.90 -0.41 -5.93
N LYS A 328 26.98 -0.01 -5.25
CA LYS A 328 27.00 0.20 -3.79
C LYS A 328 26.16 1.42 -3.41
N GLY A 329 25.55 1.37 -2.24
CA GLY A 329 24.74 2.46 -1.69
C GLY A 329 23.40 2.67 -2.39
N GLU A 330 22.89 1.65 -3.09
CA GLU A 330 21.67 1.73 -3.89
C GLU A 330 20.75 0.53 -3.66
N VAL A 331 19.45 0.73 -3.95
CA VAL A 331 18.48 -0.34 -4.10
C VAL A 331 18.23 -0.54 -5.61
N ARG A 332 18.24 -1.81 -6.04
CA ARG A 332 17.98 -2.21 -7.42
C ARG A 332 17.02 -3.38 -7.46
N THR A 333 16.30 -3.49 -8.56
CA THR A 333 15.48 -4.68 -8.86
C THR A 333 16.03 -5.41 -10.08
N ALA A 334 15.81 -6.72 -10.12
CA ALA A 334 16.19 -7.56 -11.25
C ALA A 334 15.18 -8.69 -11.46
N TRP A 335 14.99 -9.06 -12.73
CA TRP A 335 14.37 -10.31 -13.14
C TRP A 335 15.47 -11.31 -13.48
N ILE A 336 15.56 -12.40 -12.71
CA ILE A 336 16.55 -13.44 -12.96
C ILE A 336 15.91 -14.56 -13.78
N ASN A 337 16.46 -14.84 -14.96
CA ASN A 337 16.01 -15.92 -15.83
C ASN A 337 16.22 -17.28 -15.14
N MET A 338 15.16 -18.09 -14.99
CA MET A 338 15.26 -19.42 -14.35
C MET A 338 15.20 -20.54 -15.39
N VAL A 339 14.01 -20.75 -15.95
CA VAL A 339 13.70 -21.84 -16.90
C VAL A 339 12.79 -21.29 -18.00
N ARG A 340 12.62 -22.03 -19.09
CA ARG A 340 11.71 -21.64 -20.17
C ARG A 340 10.34 -22.30 -19.99
N SER A 341 9.29 -21.53 -20.27
CA SER A 341 7.90 -21.98 -20.30
C SER A 341 7.59 -22.74 -21.60
N PRO A 342 6.41 -23.39 -21.72
CA PRO A 342 5.97 -24.03 -22.96
C PRO A 342 5.90 -23.09 -24.18
N LEU A 343 5.82 -21.77 -23.95
CA LEU A 343 5.85 -20.76 -25.01
C LEU A 343 7.28 -20.43 -25.47
N GLY A 344 8.31 -21.06 -24.89
CA GLY A 344 9.71 -20.73 -25.13
C GLY A 344 10.21 -19.50 -24.37
N GLU A 345 9.32 -18.76 -23.69
CA GLU A 345 9.65 -17.57 -22.90
C GLU A 345 10.25 -17.89 -21.53
N TRP A 346 11.09 -17.00 -21.01
CA TRP A 346 11.67 -17.15 -19.67
C TRP A 346 10.63 -16.99 -18.57
N ILE A 347 10.57 -17.96 -17.67
CA ILE A 347 10.04 -17.77 -16.32
C ILE A 347 11.14 -17.08 -15.51
N ARG A 348 10.85 -15.89 -15.00
CA ARG A 348 11.80 -15.04 -14.27
C ARG A 348 11.39 -14.86 -12.83
N VAL A 349 12.35 -14.92 -11.92
CA VAL A 349 12.14 -14.67 -10.49
C VAL A 349 12.52 -13.21 -10.18
N PRO A 350 11.67 -12.44 -9.50
CA PRO A 350 11.97 -11.06 -9.10
C PRO A 350 12.94 -11.07 -7.93
N VAL A 351 13.91 -10.17 -7.97
CA VAL A 351 14.92 -9.98 -6.93
C VAL A 351 15.08 -8.49 -6.65
N LEU A 352 15.12 -8.13 -5.38
CA LEU A 352 15.46 -6.80 -4.88
C LEU A 352 16.83 -6.90 -4.21
N VAL A 353 17.74 -5.98 -4.53
CA VAL A 353 19.08 -5.93 -3.97
C VAL A 353 19.25 -4.56 -3.32
N ALA A 354 19.34 -4.54 -1.99
CA ALA A 354 19.78 -3.38 -1.22
C ALA A 354 21.26 -3.57 -0.89
N ARG A 355 22.16 -2.86 -1.59
CA ARG A 355 23.61 -2.99 -1.40
C ARG A 355 24.16 -1.81 -0.60
N GLY A 356 24.91 -2.14 0.44
CA GLY A 356 25.58 -1.19 1.30
C GLY A 356 26.70 -0.42 0.61
N VAL A 357 27.21 0.62 1.29
CA VAL A 357 28.41 1.37 0.84
C VAL A 357 29.71 0.68 1.26
N GLU A 358 29.66 -0.10 2.33
CA GLU A 358 30.77 -0.93 2.82
C GLU A 358 30.55 -2.41 2.43
N ASP A 359 31.65 -3.13 2.24
CA ASP A 359 31.58 -4.59 2.04
C ASP A 359 31.20 -5.30 3.35
N GLY A 360 30.59 -6.47 3.23
CA GLY A 360 30.06 -7.22 4.36
C GLY A 360 29.27 -8.45 3.89
N PRO A 361 28.68 -9.20 4.82
CA PRO A 361 27.92 -10.39 4.49
C PRO A 361 26.63 -10.06 3.74
N THR A 362 26.04 -11.07 3.10
CA THR A 362 24.73 -10.94 2.44
C THR A 362 23.66 -11.76 3.15
N LEU A 363 22.56 -11.11 3.50
CA LEU A 363 21.34 -11.74 4.00
C LEU A 363 20.34 -11.93 2.84
N GLY A 364 20.02 -13.19 2.52
CA GLY A 364 18.93 -13.55 1.62
C GLY A 364 17.60 -13.66 2.37
N LEU A 365 16.55 -13.08 1.79
CA LEU A 365 15.16 -13.21 2.25
C LEU A 365 14.33 -13.80 1.11
N THR A 366 13.76 -14.98 1.30
CA THR A 366 12.91 -15.63 0.28
C THR A 366 11.47 -15.71 0.76
N ALA A 367 10.51 -15.54 -0.16
CA ALA A 367 9.10 -15.72 0.11
C ALA A 367 8.39 -16.42 -1.05
N ALA A 368 7.19 -16.91 -0.77
CA ALA A 368 6.34 -17.62 -1.71
C ALA A 368 7.08 -18.75 -2.46
N VAL A 369 7.89 -19.55 -1.74
CA VAL A 369 8.31 -20.88 -2.21
C VAL A 369 7.07 -21.77 -2.44
N HIS A 370 6.04 -21.54 -1.63
CA HIS A 370 4.67 -21.92 -1.93
C HIS A 370 3.91 -20.68 -2.44
N GLY A 371 3.32 -20.75 -3.62
CA GLY A 371 2.73 -19.58 -4.29
C GLY A 371 1.52 -18.95 -3.58
N ASN A 372 0.94 -19.62 -2.59
CA ASN A 372 -0.21 -19.15 -1.82
C ASN A 372 0.12 -18.71 -0.38
N GLU A 373 1.40 -18.58 -0.04
CA GLU A 373 1.88 -18.17 1.28
C GLU A 373 2.49 -16.76 1.20
N LEU A 374 1.69 -15.73 1.55
CA LEU A 374 1.94 -14.36 1.08
C LEU A 374 2.45 -13.37 2.12
N ASN A 375 2.43 -13.67 3.43
CA ASN A 375 2.89 -12.73 4.46
C ASN A 375 4.39 -12.36 4.33
N GLY A 376 5.21 -13.26 3.75
CA GLY A 376 6.63 -12.97 3.50
C GLY A 376 6.87 -11.88 2.45
N VAL A 377 5.99 -11.73 1.47
CA VAL A 377 6.11 -10.75 0.37
C VAL A 377 6.17 -9.30 0.88
N PRO A 378 5.17 -8.79 1.63
CA PRO A 378 5.23 -7.44 2.17
C PRO A 378 6.30 -7.28 3.26
N CYS A 379 6.73 -8.36 3.93
CA CYS A 379 7.87 -8.29 4.86
C CYS A 379 9.16 -7.93 4.11
N ILE A 380 9.44 -8.59 2.99
CA ILE A 380 10.59 -8.26 2.13
C ILE A 380 10.51 -6.81 1.64
N HIS A 381 9.35 -6.37 1.11
CA HIS A 381 9.19 -4.99 0.66
C HIS A 381 9.41 -3.98 1.79
N LYS A 382 8.86 -4.26 2.98
CA LYS A 382 9.02 -3.39 4.15
C LYS A 382 10.47 -3.28 4.60
N ILE A 383 11.23 -4.39 4.59
CA ILE A 383 12.65 -4.37 4.92
C ILE A 383 13.44 -3.55 3.92
N ILE A 384 13.28 -3.82 2.63
CA ILE A 384 14.01 -3.09 1.58
C ILE A 384 13.70 -1.59 1.63
N ASN A 385 12.45 -1.20 1.89
CA ASN A 385 12.06 0.20 2.01
C ASN A 385 12.47 0.86 3.34
N THR A 386 12.81 0.08 4.37
CA THR A 386 13.20 0.62 5.69
C THR A 386 14.71 0.79 5.80
N ILE A 387 15.50 -0.04 5.12
CA ILE A 387 16.97 0.02 5.19
C ILE A 387 17.50 1.27 4.50
N ASN A 388 18.25 2.09 5.23
CA ASN A 388 19.11 3.10 4.62
C ASN A 388 20.40 2.45 4.14
N VAL A 389 20.53 2.21 2.83
CA VAL A 389 21.71 1.58 2.20
C VAL A 389 23.04 2.28 2.48
N ARG A 390 23.03 3.57 2.87
CA ARG A 390 24.27 4.27 3.30
C ARG A 390 24.78 3.83 4.67
N LYS A 391 23.94 3.20 5.49
CA LYS A 391 24.28 2.62 6.79
C LYS A 391 24.48 1.10 6.73
N LEU A 392 24.21 0.48 5.58
CA LEU A 392 24.31 -0.96 5.39
C LEU A 392 25.76 -1.35 5.04
N LYS A 393 26.25 -2.43 5.64
CA LYS A 393 27.49 -3.12 5.31
C LYS A 393 27.16 -4.49 4.71
N GLY A 394 27.63 -4.76 3.51
CA GLY A 394 27.23 -5.93 2.73
C GLY A 394 25.93 -5.70 1.97
N ALA A 395 25.03 -6.68 1.95
CA ALA A 395 23.78 -6.58 1.20
C ALA A 395 22.59 -7.31 1.84
N VAL A 396 21.38 -6.83 1.52
CA VAL A 396 20.13 -7.55 1.75
C VAL A 396 19.49 -7.85 0.41
N VAL A 397 19.26 -9.13 0.13
CA VAL A 397 18.65 -9.60 -1.11
C VAL A 397 17.27 -10.16 -0.82
N GLY A 398 16.23 -9.53 -1.36
CA GLY A 398 14.85 -9.97 -1.26
C GLY A 398 14.39 -10.71 -2.52
N VAL A 399 13.83 -11.91 -2.35
CA VAL A 399 13.21 -12.70 -3.41
C VAL A 399 11.73 -12.87 -3.05
N PRO A 400 10.87 -11.88 -3.39
CA PRO A 400 9.48 -11.86 -2.92
C PRO A 400 8.65 -13.02 -3.48
N CYS A 401 9.03 -13.59 -4.62
CA CYS A 401 8.30 -14.72 -5.17
C CYS A 401 9.25 -15.72 -5.83
N VAL A 402 9.53 -16.82 -5.13
CA VAL A 402 10.32 -17.93 -5.68
C VAL A 402 9.45 -18.74 -6.65
N ASN A 403 8.27 -19.18 -6.24
CA ASN A 403 7.41 -20.06 -7.04
C ASN A 403 6.43 -19.25 -7.90
N ILE A 404 6.94 -18.70 -9.02
CA ILE A 404 6.14 -17.88 -9.95
C ILE A 404 4.93 -18.64 -10.51
N ALA A 405 5.10 -19.92 -10.87
CA ALA A 405 4.01 -20.73 -11.43
C ALA A 405 2.92 -21.02 -10.39
N GLY A 406 3.28 -21.31 -9.15
CA GLY A 406 2.35 -21.45 -8.04
C GLY A 406 1.65 -20.15 -7.71
N TYR A 407 2.41 -19.03 -7.67
CA TYR A 407 1.89 -17.71 -7.33
C TYR A 407 0.82 -17.24 -8.31
N LEU A 408 1.08 -17.35 -9.61
CA LEU A 408 0.10 -16.98 -10.65
C LEU A 408 -1.19 -17.80 -10.58
N ARG A 409 -1.13 -19.02 -10.04
CA ARG A 409 -2.28 -19.91 -9.84
C ARG A 409 -2.87 -19.84 -8.43
N MET A 410 -2.29 -19.03 -7.53
CA MET A 410 -2.63 -18.97 -6.11
C MET A 410 -2.58 -20.35 -5.44
N GLN A 411 -1.58 -21.16 -5.81
CA GLN A 411 -1.42 -22.55 -5.38
C GLN A 411 -0.07 -22.78 -4.70
N ARG A 412 -0.03 -23.81 -3.86
CA ARG A 412 1.18 -24.25 -3.16
C ARG A 412 2.26 -24.77 -4.11
N GLY A 413 1.86 -25.70 -4.99
CA GLY A 413 2.79 -26.45 -5.83
C GLY A 413 3.26 -25.71 -7.08
N TRP A 414 4.27 -26.28 -7.73
CA TRP A 414 4.78 -25.92 -9.05
C TRP A 414 3.81 -26.37 -10.17
N SER A 415 4.10 -26.05 -11.43
CA SER A 415 3.23 -26.34 -12.58
C SER A 415 2.89 -27.82 -12.74
N ASP A 416 3.76 -28.73 -12.30
CA ASP A 416 3.57 -30.19 -12.30
C ASP A 416 2.86 -30.72 -11.04
N GLY A 417 2.37 -29.85 -10.16
CA GLY A 417 1.66 -30.21 -8.93
C GLY A 417 2.57 -30.51 -7.74
N VAL A 418 3.89 -30.48 -7.92
CA VAL A 418 4.84 -30.83 -6.86
C VAL A 418 5.09 -29.66 -5.91
N ASP A 419 5.24 -29.94 -4.62
CA ASP A 419 5.76 -28.99 -3.65
C ASP A 419 7.28 -28.79 -3.87
N LEU A 420 7.69 -27.60 -4.34
CA LEU A 420 9.10 -27.27 -4.57
C LEU A 420 9.96 -27.50 -3.32
N ASN A 421 9.40 -27.31 -2.12
CA ASN A 421 10.10 -27.49 -0.86
C ASN A 421 10.29 -28.98 -0.49
N ARG A 422 10.08 -29.90 -1.44
CA ARG A 422 10.46 -31.32 -1.39
C ARG A 422 11.50 -31.70 -2.44
N HIS A 423 11.97 -30.74 -3.24
CA HIS A 423 12.86 -30.99 -4.38
C HIS A 423 14.17 -30.21 -4.36
N PHE A 424 14.41 -29.32 -3.41
CA PHE A 424 15.72 -28.67 -3.28
C PHE A 424 16.82 -29.69 -2.89
N PRO A 425 18.05 -29.58 -3.45
CA PRO A 425 18.56 -28.51 -4.31
C PRO A 425 18.21 -28.64 -5.79
N GLY A 426 17.39 -29.61 -6.19
CA GLY A 426 17.02 -29.88 -7.57
C GLY A 426 18.09 -30.64 -8.36
N LYS A 427 17.84 -30.80 -9.67
CA LYS A 427 18.75 -31.46 -10.61
C LYS A 427 18.88 -30.64 -11.89
N GLU A 428 20.05 -30.65 -12.52
CA GLU A 428 20.26 -29.97 -13.82
C GLU A 428 19.38 -30.60 -14.92
N ARG A 429 19.17 -31.92 -14.85
CA ARG A 429 18.27 -32.67 -15.74
C ARG A 429 17.33 -33.52 -14.88
N GLY A 430 16.03 -33.30 -15.00
CA GLY A 430 15.01 -33.96 -14.18
C GLY A 430 13.61 -33.44 -14.48
N LEU A 431 12.70 -33.60 -13.50
CA LEU A 431 11.36 -33.03 -13.57
C LEU A 431 11.41 -31.50 -13.63
N SER A 432 10.33 -30.87 -14.12
CA SER A 432 10.28 -29.42 -14.31
C SER A 432 10.56 -28.63 -13.01
N SER A 433 10.01 -29.11 -11.90
CA SER A 433 10.22 -28.58 -10.55
C SER A 433 11.65 -28.79 -10.05
N GLU A 434 12.28 -29.95 -10.31
CA GLU A 434 13.69 -30.22 -9.95
C GLU A 434 14.65 -29.30 -10.71
N VAL A 435 14.42 -29.09 -12.01
CA VAL A 435 15.24 -28.19 -12.84
C VAL A 435 15.07 -26.74 -12.37
N PHE A 436 13.85 -26.34 -12.02
CA PHE A 436 13.59 -25.02 -11.45
C PHE A 436 14.28 -24.82 -10.10
N CYS A 437 14.16 -25.78 -9.16
CA CYS A 437 14.87 -25.74 -7.87
C CYS A 437 16.38 -25.65 -8.06
N ASN A 438 16.95 -26.38 -9.04
CA ASN A 438 18.36 -26.31 -9.36
C ASN A 438 18.76 -24.91 -9.86
N ALA A 439 17.96 -24.32 -10.75
CA ALA A 439 18.18 -22.96 -11.23
C ALA A 439 18.15 -21.95 -10.09
N VAL A 440 17.17 -22.02 -9.17
CA VAL A 440 17.11 -21.16 -7.97
C VAL A 440 18.39 -21.30 -7.13
N MET A 441 18.83 -22.54 -6.87
CA MET A 441 20.05 -22.77 -6.09
C MET A 441 21.29 -22.22 -6.78
N GLN A 442 21.49 -22.47 -8.07
CA GLN A 442 22.71 -22.04 -8.78
C GLN A 442 22.72 -20.56 -9.14
N ARG A 443 21.56 -19.98 -9.46
CA ARG A 443 21.46 -18.62 -10.02
C ARG A 443 21.11 -17.56 -8.99
N ILE A 444 20.58 -17.92 -7.83
CA ILE A 444 20.22 -16.96 -6.77
C ILE A 444 20.97 -17.24 -5.48
N VAL A 445 20.92 -18.48 -4.98
CA VAL A 445 21.36 -18.79 -3.61
C VAL A 445 22.88 -18.98 -3.49
N LYS A 446 23.44 -19.92 -4.26
CA LYS A 446 24.82 -20.36 -4.12
C LYS A 446 25.79 -19.24 -4.49
N GLY A 447 26.71 -18.93 -3.58
CA GLY A 447 27.74 -17.91 -3.78
C GLY A 447 27.29 -16.48 -3.51
N ASN A 448 25.99 -16.23 -3.32
CA ASN A 448 25.48 -14.90 -3.01
C ASN A 448 25.12 -14.72 -1.53
N PHE A 449 24.71 -15.76 -0.80
CA PHE A 449 24.19 -15.62 0.57
C PHE A 449 25.12 -16.18 1.63
N ASN A 450 25.27 -15.46 2.74
CA ASN A 450 25.88 -15.96 3.99
C ASN A 450 24.80 -16.42 4.97
N TYR A 451 23.69 -15.67 5.01
CA TYR A 451 22.52 -15.94 5.84
C TYR A 451 21.26 -16.06 4.96
N LEU A 452 20.31 -16.91 5.35
CA LEU A 452 19.02 -17.06 4.66
C LEU A 452 17.86 -17.11 5.67
N ILE A 453 16.86 -16.27 5.45
CA ILE A 453 15.58 -16.35 6.15
C ILE A 453 14.50 -16.66 5.10
N ASP A 454 13.97 -17.88 5.16
CA ASP A 454 12.92 -18.36 4.25
C ASP A 454 11.54 -18.18 4.89
N LEU A 455 10.73 -17.30 4.32
CA LEU A 455 9.46 -16.81 4.88
C LEU A 455 8.27 -17.60 4.33
N HIS A 456 7.59 -18.32 5.21
CA HIS A 456 6.43 -19.18 4.95
C HIS A 456 5.20 -18.70 5.72
N THR A 457 4.06 -19.33 5.42
CA THR A 457 2.88 -19.33 6.29
C THR A 457 2.39 -20.76 6.44
N ALA A 458 1.38 -20.99 7.29
CA ALA A 458 0.66 -22.26 7.26
C ALA A 458 0.14 -22.59 5.85
N SER A 459 -0.04 -23.88 5.56
CA SER A 459 -0.72 -24.35 4.36
C SER A 459 -2.23 -24.07 4.42
N PHE A 460 -2.90 -24.07 3.25
CA PHE A 460 -4.36 -23.93 3.15
C PHE A 460 -5.12 -24.81 4.15
N GLY A 461 -6.18 -24.26 4.75
CA GLY A 461 -7.01 -24.99 5.72
C GLY A 461 -6.35 -25.16 7.09
N ARG A 462 -5.34 -24.35 7.43
CA ARG A 462 -4.65 -24.38 8.73
C ARG A 462 -4.52 -22.98 9.32
N ILE A 463 -4.35 -22.95 10.64
CA ILE A 463 -3.97 -21.77 11.43
C ILE A 463 -2.60 -22.05 12.04
N ASN A 464 -1.71 -21.05 12.03
CA ASN A 464 -0.37 -21.13 12.59
C ASN A 464 -0.10 -20.01 13.60
N SER A 465 0.74 -20.31 14.58
CA SER A 465 1.43 -19.29 15.38
C SER A 465 2.49 -18.55 14.54
N TYR A 466 3.02 -17.44 15.07
CA TYR A 466 4.27 -16.85 14.57
C TYR A 466 5.45 -17.60 15.18
N TYR A 467 6.08 -18.50 14.41
CA TYR A 467 7.17 -19.34 14.91
C TYR A 467 8.32 -19.51 13.94
N VAL A 468 9.46 -19.96 14.46
CA VAL A 468 10.68 -20.20 13.68
C VAL A 468 11.10 -21.66 13.80
N ARG A 469 11.54 -22.25 12.69
CA ARG A 469 12.27 -23.54 12.68
C ARG A 469 13.75 -23.30 12.45
N ALA A 470 14.56 -23.80 13.37
CA ALA A 470 16.00 -23.52 13.42
C ALA A 470 16.76 -24.64 14.13
N ASP A 471 18.01 -24.89 13.74
CA ASP A 471 18.93 -25.70 14.55
C ASP A 471 19.61 -24.78 15.57
N LEU A 472 19.15 -24.84 16.82
CA LEU A 472 19.65 -23.96 17.89
C LEU A 472 21.02 -24.38 18.43
N ASN A 473 21.57 -25.52 17.98
CA ASN A 473 22.93 -25.91 18.33
C ASN A 473 23.99 -25.06 17.58
N ASP A 474 23.63 -24.42 16.46
CA ASP A 474 24.48 -23.48 15.76
C ASP A 474 24.22 -22.06 16.28
N SER A 475 25.27 -21.40 16.80
CA SER A 475 25.14 -20.10 17.47
C SER A 475 24.59 -19.00 16.56
N ASP A 476 24.96 -18.99 15.29
CA ASP A 476 24.50 -17.96 14.34
C ASP A 476 23.04 -18.22 13.95
N VAL A 477 22.67 -19.50 13.78
CA VAL A 477 21.29 -19.91 13.49
C VAL A 477 20.38 -19.64 14.70
N ASN A 478 20.86 -19.87 15.91
CA ASN A 478 20.16 -19.49 17.14
C ASN A 478 19.98 -17.97 17.23
N ALA A 479 21.01 -17.18 16.92
CA ALA A 479 20.90 -15.72 16.87
C ALA A 479 19.85 -15.27 15.84
N LEU A 480 19.88 -15.84 14.62
CA LEU A 480 18.86 -15.58 13.59
C LEU A 480 17.44 -15.84 14.11
N ALA A 481 17.22 -16.96 14.80
CA ALA A 481 15.90 -17.35 15.29
C ALA A 481 15.43 -16.50 16.47
N THR A 482 16.30 -16.26 17.46
CA THR A 482 15.93 -15.59 18.71
C THR A 482 15.70 -14.10 18.51
N LEU A 483 16.49 -13.43 17.65
CA LEU A 483 16.37 -11.99 17.38
C LEU A 483 15.11 -11.62 16.60
N LEU A 484 14.49 -12.59 15.92
CA LEU A 484 13.17 -12.44 15.31
C LEU A 484 12.04 -12.30 16.34
N LYS A 485 12.31 -12.65 17.61
CA LYS A 485 11.35 -12.66 18.72
C LYS A 485 10.03 -13.38 18.39
N PRO A 486 10.07 -14.64 17.89
CA PRO A 486 8.85 -15.38 17.62
C PRO A 486 8.11 -15.76 18.90
N GLN A 487 6.86 -16.20 18.75
CA GLN A 487 6.12 -16.78 19.87
C GLN A 487 6.72 -18.13 20.27
N ILE A 488 7.14 -18.92 19.27
CA ILE A 488 7.68 -20.27 19.45
C ILE A 488 8.95 -20.42 18.59
N ILE A 489 9.96 -21.10 19.12
CA ILE A 489 11.08 -21.61 18.33
C ILE A 489 11.05 -23.13 18.41
N LEU A 490 10.98 -23.77 17.24
CA LEU A 490 11.03 -25.21 17.11
C LEU A 490 12.43 -25.63 16.67
N HIS A 491 13.11 -26.38 17.53
CA HIS A 491 14.44 -26.93 17.27
C HIS A 491 14.37 -28.06 16.22
N ASP A 492 14.95 -27.84 15.05
CA ASP A 492 14.93 -28.78 13.91
C ASP A 492 16.09 -28.52 12.94
N ALA A 493 16.77 -29.60 12.51
CA ALA A 493 17.97 -29.52 11.66
C ALA A 493 17.71 -29.10 10.20
N GLY A 494 16.47 -29.10 9.75
CA GLY A 494 16.10 -28.89 8.36
C GLY A 494 15.99 -30.17 7.56
N HIS A 495 14.81 -30.41 6.97
CA HIS A 495 14.56 -31.60 6.16
C HIS A 495 15.28 -31.57 4.82
N GLY A 496 15.75 -32.73 4.39
CA GLY A 496 16.16 -32.95 2.99
C GLY A 496 15.02 -32.61 2.03
N GLY A 497 15.32 -31.98 0.89
CA GLY A 497 14.31 -31.52 -0.06
C GLY A 497 13.85 -30.07 0.14
N THR A 498 14.13 -29.46 1.30
CA THR A 498 13.73 -28.07 1.58
C THR A 498 14.77 -27.04 1.14
N LEU A 499 14.35 -25.81 0.85
CA LEU A 499 15.25 -24.71 0.52
C LEU A 499 16.22 -24.42 1.68
N ARG A 500 15.71 -24.35 2.92
CA ARG A 500 16.53 -24.22 4.13
C ARG A 500 17.59 -25.32 4.20
N GLY A 501 17.18 -26.59 4.14
CA GLY A 501 18.11 -27.72 4.24
C GLY A 501 19.16 -27.74 3.11
N ALA A 502 18.78 -27.34 1.90
CA ALA A 502 19.72 -27.20 0.78
C ALA A 502 20.71 -26.05 0.97
N ALA A 503 20.27 -24.90 1.50
CA ALA A 503 21.15 -23.77 1.82
C ALA A 503 22.11 -24.11 2.97
N THR A 504 21.63 -24.77 4.04
CA THR A 504 22.48 -25.22 5.15
C THR A 504 23.58 -26.17 4.69
N LYS A 505 23.30 -27.07 3.75
CA LYS A 505 24.32 -27.95 3.13
C LYS A 505 25.41 -27.20 2.35
N LEU A 506 25.16 -25.96 1.95
CA LEU A 506 26.15 -25.07 1.34
C LEU A 506 26.92 -24.23 2.37
N GLY A 507 26.70 -24.44 3.66
CA GLY A 507 27.29 -23.65 4.75
C GLY A 507 26.57 -22.32 5.02
N ILE A 508 25.41 -22.09 4.41
CA ILE A 508 24.60 -20.88 4.64
C ILE A 508 23.83 -21.04 5.95
N LYS A 509 23.92 -20.06 6.84
CA LYS A 509 23.17 -20.05 8.10
C LYS A 509 21.70 -19.73 7.78
N ALA A 510 20.82 -20.72 7.90
CA ALA A 510 19.48 -20.64 7.35
C ALA A 510 18.38 -21.03 8.36
N ILE A 511 17.29 -20.25 8.38
CA ILE A 511 16.09 -20.52 9.19
C ILE A 511 14.82 -20.44 8.34
N THR A 512 13.75 -21.07 8.82
CA THR A 512 12.41 -20.94 8.25
C THR A 512 11.53 -20.19 9.24
N VAL A 513 10.82 -19.16 8.78
CA VAL A 513 9.90 -18.36 9.59
C VAL A 513 8.49 -18.61 9.11
N GLU A 514 7.58 -18.92 10.02
CA GLU A 514 6.18 -19.20 9.75
C GLU A 514 5.36 -18.01 10.23
N ILE A 515 4.93 -17.16 9.30
CA ILE A 515 4.29 -15.86 9.55
C ILE A 515 2.77 -16.04 9.59
N GLY A 516 2.28 -16.92 10.47
CA GLY A 516 0.85 -17.15 10.68
C GLY A 516 0.15 -17.94 9.56
N ASN A 517 -1.06 -17.49 9.23
CA ASN A 517 -2.07 -18.20 8.43
C ASN A 517 -1.88 -17.99 6.91
N PRO A 518 -2.34 -18.94 6.08
CA PRO A 518 -2.39 -18.77 4.62
C PRO A 518 -3.41 -17.70 4.20
N GLN A 519 -3.27 -17.20 2.97
CA GLN A 519 -4.30 -16.42 2.24
C GLN A 519 -4.78 -15.11 2.90
N LEU A 520 -4.09 -14.62 3.92
CA LEU A 520 -4.41 -13.38 4.62
C LEU A 520 -3.14 -12.58 4.85
N LEU A 521 -3.25 -11.25 4.79
CA LEU A 521 -2.19 -10.36 5.25
C LEU A 521 -2.35 -10.09 6.74
N GLN A 522 -1.41 -10.59 7.54
CA GLN A 522 -1.42 -10.41 9.00
C GLN A 522 -0.41 -9.34 9.41
N ASN A 523 -0.86 -8.08 9.39
CA ASN A 523 -0.03 -6.89 9.62
C ASN A 523 0.83 -6.97 10.88
N GLN A 524 0.30 -7.53 11.98
CA GLN A 524 1.05 -7.69 13.23
C GLN A 524 2.27 -8.60 13.03
N PHE A 525 2.08 -9.79 12.46
CA PHE A 525 3.17 -10.74 12.23
C PHE A 525 4.17 -10.24 11.20
N ILE A 526 3.70 -9.52 10.17
CA ILE A 526 4.58 -8.83 9.21
C ILE A 526 5.44 -7.77 9.91
N GLN A 527 4.85 -6.99 10.83
CA GLN A 527 5.56 -5.99 11.62
C GLN A 527 6.62 -6.62 12.52
N TRP A 528 6.27 -7.66 13.28
CA TRP A 528 7.21 -8.39 14.13
C TRP A 528 8.35 -9.00 13.34
N THR A 529 8.04 -9.69 12.24
CA THR A 529 9.07 -10.29 11.37
C THR A 529 10.03 -9.22 10.83
N SER A 530 9.50 -8.08 10.39
CA SER A 530 10.34 -6.99 9.86
C SER A 530 11.21 -6.35 10.96
N ALA A 531 10.66 -6.11 12.14
CA ALA A 531 11.44 -5.59 13.27
C ALA A 531 12.53 -6.58 13.70
N GLY A 532 12.22 -7.88 13.67
CA GLY A 532 13.14 -8.96 13.95
C GLY A 532 14.29 -9.08 12.95
N ILE A 533 14.02 -8.97 11.65
CA ILE A 533 15.06 -8.98 10.61
C ILE A 533 16.03 -7.79 10.80
N LEU A 534 15.53 -6.62 11.20
CA LEU A 534 16.40 -5.49 11.52
C LEU A 534 17.27 -5.76 12.78
N ASN A 535 16.78 -6.52 13.77
CA ASN A 535 17.60 -6.95 14.92
C ASN A 535 18.72 -7.90 14.48
N VAL A 536 18.41 -8.80 13.55
CA VAL A 536 19.40 -9.71 12.94
C VAL A 536 20.49 -8.91 12.22
N LEU A 537 20.11 -7.93 11.40
CA LEU A 537 21.08 -7.09 10.70
C LEU A 537 21.98 -6.29 11.66
N ASP A 538 21.44 -5.77 12.77
CA ASP A 538 22.21 -5.09 13.82
C ASP A 538 23.19 -6.04 14.51
N HIS A 539 22.73 -7.23 14.90
CA HIS A 539 23.56 -8.24 15.57
C HIS A 539 24.75 -8.70 14.73
N PHE A 540 24.55 -8.93 13.43
CA PHE A 540 25.63 -9.33 12.53
C PHE A 540 26.46 -8.14 11.99
N ASN A 541 26.35 -6.96 12.62
CA ASN A 541 27.07 -5.74 12.25
C ASN A 541 26.83 -5.29 10.79
N MET A 542 25.69 -5.67 10.20
CA MET A 542 25.30 -5.25 8.86
C MET A 542 24.61 -3.89 8.87
N TYR A 543 23.83 -3.57 9.91
CA TYR A 543 23.04 -2.33 9.96
C TYR A 543 22.81 -1.81 11.37
N SER A 544 23.25 -0.60 11.69
CA SER A 544 23.08 -0.04 13.04
C SER A 544 21.70 0.60 13.25
N ARG A 545 21.03 0.22 14.34
CA ARG A 545 19.74 0.79 14.78
C ARG A 545 19.88 1.78 15.94
N THR A 546 19.05 2.82 15.98
CA THR A 546 18.91 3.69 17.16
C THR A 546 18.16 2.99 18.29
N LEU A 547 18.19 3.55 19.51
CA LEU A 547 17.46 2.97 20.66
C LEU A 547 15.95 3.02 20.44
N GLU A 548 15.42 4.09 19.87
CA GLU A 548 13.99 4.22 19.52
C GLU A 548 13.60 3.21 18.44
N GLU A 549 14.51 2.91 17.50
CA GLU A 549 14.26 1.89 16.49
C GLU A 549 14.22 0.48 17.09
N LYS A 550 14.82 0.23 18.27
CA LYS A 550 14.83 -1.09 18.94
C LYS A 550 13.56 -1.38 19.74
N GLU A 551 12.71 -0.38 19.97
CA GLU A 551 11.39 -0.59 20.58
C GLU A 551 10.42 -1.22 19.57
N ASP A 552 9.92 -2.41 19.90
CA ASP A 552 8.87 -3.12 19.17
C ASP A 552 7.85 -3.73 20.14
N ASP A 553 6.66 -4.04 19.65
CA ASP A 553 5.59 -4.73 20.39
C ASP A 553 5.64 -6.25 20.17
N ALA A 554 6.79 -6.79 19.74
CA ALA A 554 6.97 -8.22 19.52
C ALA A 554 7.00 -8.98 20.86
N PRO A 555 6.72 -10.29 20.86
CA PRO A 555 6.85 -11.13 22.04
C PRO A 555 8.20 -10.91 22.75
N THR A 556 8.19 -10.74 24.07
CA THR A 556 9.40 -10.48 24.86
C THR A 556 10.28 -11.73 25.02
N SER A 557 9.72 -12.93 24.86
CA SER A 557 10.42 -14.20 24.95
C SER A 557 9.70 -15.29 24.14
N ALA A 558 10.45 -16.15 23.47
CA ALA A 558 9.92 -17.29 22.73
C ALA A 558 9.84 -18.55 23.60
N VAL A 559 8.81 -19.39 23.39
CA VAL A 559 8.78 -20.76 23.92
C VAL A 559 9.66 -21.64 23.04
N VAL A 560 10.71 -22.23 23.60
CA VAL A 560 11.58 -23.16 22.87
C VAL A 560 11.02 -24.58 22.97
N CYS A 561 10.83 -25.22 21.82
CA CYS A 561 10.41 -26.61 21.71
C CYS A 561 11.60 -27.47 21.25
N LYS A 562 11.90 -28.55 21.97
CA LYS A 562 13.01 -29.46 21.65
C LYS A 562 12.72 -30.36 20.43
N HIS A 563 11.44 -30.59 20.13
CA HIS A 563 10.94 -31.20 18.89
C HIS A 563 9.43 -30.93 18.78
N GLY A 564 8.82 -31.38 17.67
CA GLY A 564 7.38 -31.29 17.44
C GLY A 564 6.86 -32.43 16.57
N TYR A 565 5.55 -32.63 16.58
CA TYR A 565 4.87 -33.68 15.81
C TYR A 565 3.45 -33.28 15.43
N TRP A 566 2.92 -33.91 14.37
CA TRP A 566 1.53 -33.78 13.97
C TRP A 566 0.67 -34.90 14.54
N THR A 567 -0.54 -34.58 14.97
CA THR A 567 -1.59 -35.57 15.24
C THR A 567 -2.50 -35.72 14.03
N TYR A 568 -3.14 -36.88 13.89
CA TYR A 568 -3.88 -37.25 12.68
C TYR A 568 -5.25 -37.84 13.02
N THR A 569 -6.21 -37.63 12.13
CA THR A 569 -7.52 -38.26 12.19
C THR A 569 -7.42 -39.75 11.86
N THR A 570 -8.19 -40.57 12.56
CA THR A 570 -8.35 -42.02 12.32
C THR A 570 -9.61 -42.31 11.52
N ASN A 571 -10.57 -41.37 11.53
CA ASN A 571 -11.82 -41.43 10.78
C ASN A 571 -12.02 -40.18 9.90
N GLY A 572 -12.99 -40.25 8.97
CA GLY A 572 -13.40 -39.14 8.13
C GLY A 572 -14.73 -38.51 8.59
N GLY A 573 -14.85 -37.20 8.45
CA GLY A 573 -16.04 -36.46 8.86
C GLY A 573 -15.83 -34.95 8.99
N ILE A 574 -16.76 -34.32 9.70
CA ILE A 574 -16.67 -32.92 10.12
C ILE A 574 -15.85 -32.85 11.40
N LEU A 575 -14.65 -32.28 11.31
CA LEU A 575 -13.67 -32.10 12.38
C LEU A 575 -13.85 -30.75 13.07
N GLU A 576 -14.00 -30.80 14.39
CA GLU A 576 -14.02 -29.64 15.28
C GLU A 576 -12.76 -29.67 16.15
N VAL A 577 -11.83 -28.74 15.94
CA VAL A 577 -10.59 -28.63 16.72
C VAL A 577 -10.76 -27.56 17.81
N TYR A 578 -10.49 -27.90 19.07
CA TYR A 578 -10.77 -27.03 20.21
C TYR A 578 -9.63 -26.07 20.55
N PRO A 579 -8.37 -26.51 20.73
CA PRO A 579 -7.29 -25.62 21.13
C PRO A 579 -6.99 -24.56 20.08
N GLY A 580 -6.66 -23.34 20.53
CA GLY A 580 -6.06 -22.32 19.69
C GLY A 580 -4.55 -22.54 19.54
N VAL A 581 -3.92 -21.88 18.56
CA VAL A 581 -2.45 -21.83 18.50
C VAL A 581 -1.87 -21.04 19.67
N ASN A 582 -0.61 -21.27 20.00
CA ASN A 582 0.08 -20.67 21.16
C ASN A 582 -0.61 -20.97 22.50
N THR A 583 -1.27 -22.13 22.61
CA THR A 583 -1.95 -22.59 23.83
C THR A 583 -1.24 -23.84 24.36
N LEU A 584 -1.03 -23.90 25.69
CA LEU A 584 -0.52 -25.10 26.35
C LEU A 584 -1.64 -26.14 26.49
N ILE A 585 -1.31 -27.39 26.19
CA ILE A 585 -2.19 -28.55 26.35
C ILE A 585 -1.48 -29.58 27.23
N LYS A 586 -2.28 -30.36 27.97
CA LYS A 586 -1.79 -31.48 28.78
C LYS A 586 -2.15 -32.81 28.13
N LYS A 587 -1.36 -33.82 28.41
CA LYS A 587 -1.68 -35.21 28.10
C LYS A 587 -3.09 -35.55 28.61
N GLY A 588 -3.90 -36.10 27.73
CA GLY A 588 -5.29 -36.47 28.00
C GLY A 588 -6.31 -35.35 27.79
N ASP A 589 -5.89 -34.12 27.43
CA ASP A 589 -6.85 -33.06 27.07
C ASP A 589 -7.59 -33.42 25.78
N LEU A 590 -8.90 -33.16 25.73
CA LEU A 590 -9.71 -33.29 24.51
C LEU A 590 -9.30 -32.19 23.51
N VAL A 591 -8.73 -32.58 22.37
CA VAL A 591 -8.21 -31.61 21.38
C VAL A 591 -9.10 -31.48 20.14
N ALA A 592 -9.84 -32.52 19.77
CA ALA A 592 -10.78 -32.44 18.67
C ALA A 592 -11.92 -33.45 18.79
N ARG A 593 -13.02 -33.18 18.07
CA ARG A 593 -14.15 -34.09 17.93
C ARG A 593 -14.55 -34.21 16.48
N MET A 594 -14.95 -35.41 16.07
CA MET A 594 -15.44 -35.68 14.73
C MET A 594 -16.89 -36.13 14.73
N ARG A 595 -17.64 -35.64 13.74
CA ARG A 595 -19.01 -36.07 13.45
C ARG A 595 -19.14 -36.45 11.98
N ASN A 596 -20.02 -37.38 11.65
CA ASN A 596 -20.30 -37.69 10.25
C ASN A 596 -21.23 -36.64 9.62
N ILE A 597 -21.54 -36.78 8.33
CA ILE A 597 -22.37 -35.82 7.59
C ILE A 597 -23.80 -35.69 8.14
N PHE A 598 -24.29 -36.67 8.88
CA PHE A 598 -25.61 -36.65 9.52
C PHE A 598 -25.57 -36.00 10.92
N GLY A 599 -24.41 -35.54 11.38
CA GLY A 599 -24.22 -34.96 12.70
C GLY A 599 -24.02 -35.99 13.83
N ASN A 600 -23.98 -37.28 13.51
CA ASN A 600 -23.73 -38.31 14.52
C ASN A 600 -22.29 -38.24 14.99
N PHE A 601 -22.09 -38.42 16.29
CA PHE A 601 -20.77 -38.57 16.90
C PHE A 601 -19.99 -39.72 16.26
N VAL A 602 -18.71 -39.48 15.97
CA VAL A 602 -17.78 -40.49 15.43
C VAL A 602 -16.68 -40.78 16.44
N GLU A 603 -15.89 -39.76 16.82
CA GLU A 603 -14.70 -39.95 17.64
C GLU A 603 -14.26 -38.66 18.35
N GLU A 604 -13.55 -38.83 19.46
CA GLU A 604 -12.82 -37.79 20.18
C GLU A 604 -11.31 -38.06 20.11
N TYR A 605 -10.54 -36.99 19.91
CA TYR A 605 -9.08 -37.04 19.85
C TYR A 605 -8.50 -36.32 21.05
N PHE A 606 -7.50 -36.93 21.69
CA PHE A 606 -6.88 -36.42 22.92
C PHE A 606 -5.40 -36.15 22.71
N SER A 607 -4.83 -35.21 23.47
CA SER A 607 -3.38 -34.98 23.46
C SER A 607 -2.64 -36.17 24.05
N GLU A 608 -1.60 -36.65 23.37
CA GLU A 608 -0.79 -37.78 23.84
C GLU A 608 0.28 -37.36 24.85
N GLU A 609 0.68 -36.08 24.81
CA GLU A 609 1.74 -35.48 25.63
C GLU A 609 1.38 -34.06 26.08
N ASP A 610 2.12 -33.54 27.06
CA ASP A 610 2.09 -32.14 27.44
C ASP A 610 2.86 -31.33 26.38
N GLY A 611 2.30 -30.21 25.92
CA GLY A 611 2.93 -29.44 24.86
C GLY A 611 2.30 -28.09 24.60
N ILE A 612 2.77 -27.41 23.56
CA ILE A 612 2.22 -26.17 23.04
C ILE A 612 1.70 -26.39 21.62
N VAL A 613 0.51 -25.86 21.31
CA VAL A 613 -0.06 -25.93 19.96
C VAL A 613 0.63 -24.93 19.05
N ILE A 614 1.48 -25.40 18.14
CA ILE A 614 2.18 -24.58 17.13
C ILE A 614 1.20 -24.21 16.01
N GLY A 615 0.43 -25.18 15.53
CA GLY A 615 -0.48 -25.05 14.41
C GLY A 615 -1.68 -25.99 14.56
N ARG A 616 -2.76 -25.72 13.82
CA ARG A 616 -3.98 -26.54 13.86
C ARG A 616 -4.74 -26.56 12.54
N SER A 617 -5.53 -27.59 12.31
CA SER A 617 -6.50 -27.61 11.21
C SER A 617 -7.60 -26.58 11.46
N SER A 618 -7.98 -25.89 10.39
CA SER A 618 -9.15 -25.02 10.32
C SER A 618 -10.14 -25.45 9.25
N ASN A 619 -9.79 -26.40 8.38
CA ASN A 619 -10.71 -27.00 7.44
C ASN A 619 -11.62 -27.99 8.20
N PRO A 620 -12.94 -27.76 8.24
CA PRO A 620 -13.83 -28.65 8.98
C PRO A 620 -14.02 -29.99 8.26
N VAL A 621 -13.76 -30.09 6.96
CA VAL A 621 -13.86 -31.37 6.24
C VAL A 621 -12.53 -32.10 6.33
N ALA A 622 -12.53 -33.24 7.03
CA ALA A 622 -11.35 -34.07 7.23
C ALA A 622 -11.59 -35.51 6.75
N SER A 623 -10.63 -36.05 6.01
CA SER A 623 -10.53 -37.48 5.69
C SER A 623 -9.78 -38.21 6.81
N THR A 624 -9.82 -39.54 6.83
CA THR A 624 -8.87 -40.33 7.62
C THR A 624 -7.43 -39.99 7.22
N GLY A 625 -6.55 -39.78 8.21
CA GLY A 625 -5.15 -39.43 8.00
C GLY A 625 -4.89 -37.93 7.82
N ASP A 626 -5.91 -37.07 7.93
CA ASP A 626 -5.73 -35.63 7.90
C ASP A 626 -5.16 -35.11 9.23
N ARG A 627 -4.35 -34.06 9.14
CA ARG A 627 -3.68 -33.46 10.31
C ARG A 627 -4.67 -32.70 11.19
N ILE A 628 -4.52 -32.83 12.52
CA ILE A 628 -5.35 -32.15 13.53
C ILE A 628 -4.57 -31.01 14.18
N LEU A 629 -3.54 -31.31 14.98
CA LEU A 629 -2.67 -30.34 15.66
C LEU A 629 -1.21 -30.58 15.33
N HIS A 630 -0.44 -29.50 15.26
CA HIS A 630 1.02 -29.52 15.35
C HIS A 630 1.39 -29.15 16.78
N VAL A 631 1.93 -30.11 17.52
CA VAL A 631 2.29 -29.97 18.93
C VAL A 631 3.80 -29.83 19.06
N GLY A 632 4.25 -28.79 19.74
CA GLY A 632 5.63 -28.60 20.16
C GLY A 632 5.85 -29.11 21.57
N ILE A 633 6.88 -29.92 21.76
CA ILE A 633 7.28 -30.40 23.09
C ILE A 633 8.29 -29.41 23.67
N LEU A 634 7.96 -28.85 24.83
CA LEU A 634 8.75 -27.82 25.48
C LEU A 634 10.15 -28.34 25.83
N HIS A 635 11.14 -27.47 25.67
CA HIS A 635 12.50 -27.69 26.13
C HIS A 635 12.65 -27.20 27.57
N ASP A 636 13.24 -28.02 28.43
CA ASP A 636 13.71 -27.59 29.75
C ASP A 636 15.07 -26.88 29.60
N PRO A 637 15.18 -25.57 29.91
CA PRO A 637 16.44 -24.84 29.77
C PRO A 637 17.60 -25.37 30.63
N SER A 638 17.32 -26.24 31.62
CA SER A 638 18.35 -26.90 32.43
C SER A 638 18.97 -28.13 31.74
N GLU A 639 18.34 -28.65 30.69
CA GLU A 639 18.84 -29.76 29.90
C GLU A 639 19.58 -29.25 28.65
N PRO A 640 20.58 -29.97 28.12
CA PRO A 640 21.12 -29.66 26.80
C PRO A 640 20.06 -29.88 25.72
N LEU A 641 20.07 -29.03 24.69
CA LEU A 641 19.27 -29.29 23.49
C LEU A 641 19.71 -30.63 22.86
N PRO A 642 18.76 -31.45 22.37
CA PRO A 642 19.13 -32.65 21.65
C PRO A 642 19.89 -32.28 20.36
N GLN A 643 20.69 -33.21 19.85
CA GLN A 643 21.17 -33.09 18.48
C GLN A 643 19.95 -32.96 17.58
N ALA A 644 19.91 -31.89 16.78
CA ALA A 644 18.71 -31.56 16.03
C ALA A 644 18.33 -32.73 15.12
N SER A 645 17.12 -33.24 15.32
CA SER A 645 16.51 -34.28 14.48
C SER A 645 15.53 -33.64 13.51
N HIS A 646 15.12 -34.40 12.50
CA HIS A 646 14.04 -33.99 11.60
C HIS A 646 12.67 -34.27 12.25
N GLU A 647 11.71 -33.37 12.12
CA GLU A 647 10.30 -33.72 12.35
C GLU A 647 9.87 -34.87 11.41
N ASN A 648 9.15 -35.86 11.95
CA ASN A 648 8.50 -36.88 11.14
C ASN A 648 7.28 -36.25 10.45
N TYR A 649 7.37 -36.01 9.13
CA TYR A 649 6.33 -35.35 8.32
C TYR A 649 5.31 -36.29 7.68
#